data_AF-A0A3D5D402-F1
#
_entry.id   AF-A0A3D5D402-F1
#
_cell.length_a   1.000
_cell.length_b   1.000
_cell.length_c   1.000
_cell.angle_alpha   90.00
_cell.angle_beta   90.00
_cell.angle_gamma   90.00
#
_symmetry.space_group_name_H-M   'P 1'
#
loop_
_entity.id
_entity.type
_entity.pdbx_description
1 polymer ?
#
loop_
_entity_poly.entity_id
_entity_poly.type
_entity_poly.pdbx_seq_one_letter_code
_entity_poly.pdbx_strand_id
1 'polypeptide(L)'
;AAYTYLRHALAVLGLDLCFPILKLGVTYPLDPKLIGEFADGLTDLIVIEERRPFLEEQITSLLNRARQEGEAFGSVNVWGKQFPHGLDGIPESRGLNPSKLVERLGRLFLKLPELRGTIDATKVEMELKLLEEVESAEVTVIDRTPTFCPGCPHRDSASVLMEVKKQFASADYMARVHGQSAVDLVFHGDTGCYTMLMFEPTKDLMHNYSGMGLGGGTGAGIDPFIRNKQVVFMGDSTFFHSGSAAISNSLKNGQDITYVILDNKTTAMTGHQETPGTETNLLGDHTFSQNIEAIVAAMTQSSDTGATVVQVNPEDRESYRALLEKTILQDGVKIVLADKECGITYHRRAASAERKREREDGFLAEKEFINITPEVCENCLECTKATGCPGLTLEQTPYGQKVQIDKTWCVNDGACTRSLVAPDPAGPQVKACPSFGEVRVTRTQAPLAAIDRLDFIGLPDPSVEKAGGVWHGYLAGVGGMGIGTATAILVRAGHREGYSVKFCDKKGLAIRNGGVYSMVTYAGSEAAYASNVIPYGHANLILGIDLLEAARAIDPATNQRVGSRRHTAVIANTHLTPTIKTLLGQTATDPAQLETDLRRHTRAGHYHGIDVSAITDRIFGNQRYVNTVMLGVAFQLGRLPLRLTSIEWAIEASLGGTAKENLRAFQLGRLLVHDRAAVLAAARLQEEPSDYADVLRDKEAILNQTPGRGPKMGEAYRHMLERASEHLQVEGPVLADFARRVYDLIQFEDVDYAQKYIRQVLELHELDSAGENYRATRALIWNLHRVMAIKDEVYVAHLLTSEEKHRRDRARYDVDPERGDEIHYRHLNRPEFNILGVRVAWNMKTRDWMLRLMRRQRWLRRALPQWHAKEKDFCDWYRQTAQEAAFYLNQPGAYERVVQLLELPEPVTGYREVRYPKMAAAQATAEGLMTDLHETNAPNKSGKPTR
;
A
#
# COMPACT_ATOMS: atom_id res chain seq x y z
N ALA A 1 -26.08 -18.51 8.83
CA ALA A 1 -26.07 -17.33 7.94
C ALA A 1 -27.30 -17.31 7.02
N ALA A 2 -27.55 -18.37 6.25
CA ALA A 2 -28.67 -18.49 5.30
C ALA A 2 -30.03 -17.98 5.81
N TYR A 3 -30.49 -18.41 7.00
CA TYR A 3 -31.74 -17.94 7.61
C TYR A 3 -31.84 -16.41 7.71
N THR A 4 -30.80 -15.75 8.22
CA THR A 4 -30.78 -14.29 8.37
C THR A 4 -30.76 -13.58 7.02
N TYR A 5 -30.04 -14.13 6.03
CA TYR A 5 -30.03 -13.58 4.68
C TYR A 5 -31.38 -13.73 3.99
N LEU A 6 -32.08 -14.85 4.19
CA LEU A 6 -33.44 -15.05 3.68
C LEU A 6 -34.42 -14.03 4.27
N ARG A 7 -34.43 -13.90 5.62
CA ARG A 7 -35.26 -12.90 6.32
C ARG A 7 -35.00 -11.49 5.80
N HIS A 8 -33.73 -11.13 5.61
CA HIS A 8 -33.37 -9.82 5.06
C HIS A 8 -33.85 -9.66 3.61
N ALA A 9 -33.64 -10.65 2.75
CA ALA A 9 -34.08 -10.61 1.36
C ALA A 9 -35.60 -10.49 1.24
N LEU A 10 -36.36 -11.27 2.03
CA LEU A 10 -37.82 -11.19 2.06
C LEU A 10 -38.30 -9.80 2.48
N ALA A 11 -37.69 -9.21 3.52
CA ALA A 11 -38.06 -7.86 3.95
C ALA A 11 -37.75 -6.78 2.89
N VAL A 12 -36.60 -6.87 2.21
CA VAL A 12 -36.26 -6.00 1.06
C VAL A 12 -37.33 -6.14 -0.03
N LEU A 13 -37.75 -7.37 -0.34
CA LEU A 13 -38.83 -7.63 -1.30
C LEU A 13 -40.24 -7.27 -0.79
N GLY A 14 -40.40 -6.89 0.49
CA GLY A 14 -41.70 -6.56 1.09
C GLY A 14 -42.55 -7.77 1.47
N LEU A 15 -41.92 -8.94 1.61
CA LEU A 15 -42.55 -10.23 1.89
C LEU A 15 -42.15 -10.78 3.26
N ASP A 16 -41.85 -9.89 4.21
CA ASP A 16 -41.48 -10.33 5.54
C ASP A 16 -42.65 -11.04 6.22
N LEU A 17 -42.39 -12.20 6.83
CA LEU A 17 -43.39 -13.05 7.49
C LEU A 17 -44.48 -13.64 6.55
N CYS A 18 -44.36 -13.51 5.22
CA CYS A 18 -45.32 -14.08 4.28
C CYS A 18 -45.22 -15.61 4.11
N PHE A 19 -44.11 -16.22 4.54
CA PHE A 19 -43.83 -17.63 4.33
C PHE A 19 -43.47 -18.34 5.64
N PRO A 20 -43.86 -19.61 5.82
CA PRO A 20 -43.31 -20.44 6.89
C PRO A 20 -41.82 -20.70 6.64
N ILE A 21 -40.98 -20.54 7.67
CA ILE A 21 -39.53 -20.71 7.56
C ILE A 21 -39.04 -21.70 8.63
N LEU A 22 -38.49 -22.83 8.19
CA LEU A 22 -37.77 -23.76 9.06
C LEU A 22 -36.30 -23.36 9.19
N LYS A 23 -35.89 -22.96 10.40
CA LYS A 23 -34.49 -22.70 10.72
C LYS A 23 -33.85 -23.95 11.33
N LEU A 24 -32.94 -24.58 10.59
CA LEU A 24 -32.17 -25.72 11.11
C LEU A 24 -31.06 -25.24 12.06
N GLY A 25 -31.05 -25.79 13.28
CA GLY A 25 -29.96 -25.59 14.26
C GLY A 25 -28.84 -26.61 14.14
N VAL A 26 -29.16 -27.82 13.66
CA VAL A 26 -28.24 -28.93 13.38
C VAL A 26 -28.44 -29.37 11.94
N THR A 27 -27.36 -29.46 11.17
CA THR A 27 -27.41 -29.76 9.72
C THR A 27 -27.01 -31.19 9.37
N TYR A 28 -26.50 -31.97 10.34
CA TYR A 28 -26.23 -33.39 10.16
C TYR A 28 -26.20 -34.14 11.51
N PRO A 29 -26.90 -35.28 11.62
CA PRO A 29 -27.96 -35.73 10.72
C PRO A 29 -29.19 -34.80 10.80
N LEU A 30 -30.02 -34.76 9.75
CA LEU A 30 -31.32 -34.07 9.78
C LEU A 30 -32.37 -34.94 10.48
N ASP A 31 -33.31 -34.30 11.19
CA ASP A 31 -34.45 -34.96 11.84
C ASP A 31 -35.55 -35.25 10.79
N PRO A 32 -35.81 -36.53 10.44
CA PRO A 32 -36.80 -36.87 9.41
C PRO A 32 -38.22 -36.42 9.78
N LYS A 33 -38.57 -36.49 11.07
CA LYS A 33 -39.92 -36.16 11.54
C LYS A 33 -40.16 -34.65 11.41
N LEU A 34 -39.19 -33.84 11.83
CA LEU A 34 -39.26 -32.38 11.69
C LEU A 34 -39.40 -31.96 10.22
N ILE A 35 -38.64 -32.58 9.32
CA ILE A 35 -38.70 -32.29 7.88
C ILE A 35 -40.05 -32.71 7.29
N GLY A 36 -40.55 -33.89 7.65
CA GLY A 36 -41.86 -34.37 7.23
C GLY A 36 -43.00 -33.47 7.73
N GLU A 37 -43.02 -33.13 9.01
CA GLU A 37 -44.01 -32.23 9.61
C GLU A 37 -43.99 -30.83 9.00
N PHE A 38 -42.80 -30.29 8.67
CA PHE A 38 -42.70 -28.98 8.02
C PHE A 38 -43.12 -29.02 6.55
N ALA A 39 -42.86 -30.13 5.86
CA ALA A 39 -43.26 -30.33 4.46
C ALA A 39 -44.76 -30.58 4.31
N ASP A 40 -45.43 -31.06 5.35
CA ASP A 40 -46.85 -31.39 5.31
C ASP A 40 -47.72 -30.17 4.99
N GLY A 41 -48.61 -30.31 4.00
CA GLY A 41 -49.46 -29.23 3.51
C GLY A 41 -48.76 -28.17 2.64
N LEU A 42 -47.46 -28.27 2.37
CA LEU A 42 -46.75 -27.39 1.43
C LEU A 42 -46.81 -27.92 -0.01
N THR A 43 -46.95 -27.03 -0.99
CA THR A 43 -46.85 -27.37 -2.42
C THR A 43 -45.39 -27.38 -2.89
N ASP A 44 -44.63 -26.36 -2.48
CA ASP A 44 -43.23 -26.19 -2.83
C ASP A 44 -42.40 -25.88 -1.59
N LEU A 45 -41.27 -26.56 -1.45
CA LEU A 45 -40.28 -26.39 -0.40
C LEU A 45 -38.97 -25.90 -1.02
N ILE A 46 -38.56 -24.69 -0.66
CA ILE A 46 -37.33 -24.08 -1.18
C ILE A 46 -36.20 -24.20 -0.14
N VAL A 47 -35.16 -24.95 -0.48
CA VAL A 47 -33.97 -25.16 0.33
C VAL A 47 -32.98 -24.02 0.07
N ILE A 48 -32.70 -23.23 1.13
CA ILE A 48 -31.71 -22.16 1.09
C ILE A 48 -30.41 -22.64 1.74
N GLU A 49 -29.46 -23.06 0.91
CA GLU A 49 -28.15 -23.51 1.36
C GLU A 49 -26.99 -22.97 0.52
N GLU A 50 -25.82 -22.87 1.14
CA GLU A 50 -24.60 -22.35 0.51
C GLU A 50 -23.70 -23.50 0.04
N ARG A 51 -23.02 -23.32 -1.09
CA ARG A 51 -22.19 -24.34 -1.76
C ARG A 51 -23.00 -25.49 -2.35
N ARG A 52 -22.45 -26.70 -2.43
CA ARG A 52 -23.07 -27.90 -3.03
C ARG A 52 -24.38 -28.29 -2.31
N PRO A 53 -25.30 -29.01 -2.97
CA PRO A 53 -26.62 -29.38 -2.44
C PRO A 53 -26.57 -30.43 -1.31
N PHE A 54 -25.99 -30.09 -0.16
CA PHE A 54 -25.86 -31.02 0.97
C PHE A 54 -27.19 -31.24 1.71
N LEU A 55 -27.95 -30.17 1.94
CA LEU A 55 -29.25 -30.21 2.62
C LEU A 55 -30.36 -30.63 1.68
N GLU A 56 -30.37 -30.11 0.44
CA GLU A 56 -31.37 -30.42 -0.57
C GLU A 56 -31.39 -31.91 -0.92
N GLU A 57 -30.22 -32.54 -1.13
CA GLU A 57 -30.12 -33.98 -1.37
C GLU A 57 -30.62 -34.80 -0.18
N GLN A 58 -30.25 -34.41 1.05
CA GLN A 58 -30.70 -35.10 2.25
C GLN A 58 -32.22 -34.99 2.45
N ILE A 59 -32.79 -33.78 2.32
CA ILE A 59 -34.24 -33.55 2.46
C ILE A 59 -35.01 -34.35 1.40
N THR A 60 -34.55 -34.31 0.15
CA THR A 60 -35.15 -35.09 -0.95
C THR A 60 -35.08 -36.59 -0.65
N SER A 61 -33.95 -37.09 -0.16
CA SER A 61 -33.82 -38.50 0.22
C SER A 61 -34.74 -38.88 1.39
N LEU A 62 -34.88 -38.02 2.39
CA LEU A 62 -35.72 -38.27 3.57
C LEU A 62 -37.20 -38.34 3.20
N LEU A 63 -37.70 -37.35 2.44
CA LEU A 63 -39.09 -37.29 2.01
C LEU A 63 -39.44 -38.46 1.08
N ASN A 64 -38.53 -38.85 0.18
CA ASN A 64 -38.73 -40.03 -0.65
C ASN A 64 -38.79 -41.33 0.15
N ARG A 65 -37.97 -41.48 1.20
CA ARG A 65 -38.00 -42.64 2.08
C ARG A 65 -39.30 -42.69 2.89
N ALA A 66 -39.70 -41.57 3.51
CA ALA A 66 -40.97 -41.46 4.24
C ALA A 66 -42.17 -41.86 3.35
N ARG A 67 -42.17 -41.42 2.08
CA ARG A 67 -43.18 -41.83 1.09
C ARG A 67 -43.18 -43.33 0.82
N GLN A 68 -42.00 -43.96 0.71
CA GLN A 68 -41.88 -45.41 0.51
C GLN A 68 -42.37 -46.21 1.73
N GLU A 69 -42.22 -45.66 2.93
CA GLU A 69 -42.65 -46.25 4.20
C GLU A 69 -44.14 -46.04 4.48
N GLY A 70 -44.86 -45.29 3.62
CA GLY A 70 -46.30 -45.07 3.73
C GLY A 70 -46.70 -43.97 4.71
N GLU A 71 -45.76 -43.10 5.09
CA GLU A 71 -46.07 -41.93 5.91
C GLU A 71 -46.87 -40.91 5.08
N ALA A 72 -47.94 -40.37 5.67
CA ALA A 72 -48.94 -39.55 4.98
C ALA A 72 -48.53 -38.07 4.87
N PHE A 73 -47.32 -37.78 4.40
CA PHE A 73 -46.94 -36.41 4.04
C PHE A 73 -47.41 -36.12 2.61
N GLY A 74 -48.00 -34.95 2.38
CA GLY A 74 -48.40 -34.51 1.04
C GLY A 74 -47.23 -34.54 0.03
N SER A 75 -47.53 -34.69 -1.26
CA SER A 75 -46.50 -34.61 -2.30
C SER A 75 -46.01 -33.16 -2.44
N VAL A 76 -44.83 -32.86 -1.91
CA VAL A 76 -44.17 -31.55 -2.01
C VAL A 76 -43.07 -31.56 -3.07
N ASN A 77 -42.97 -30.49 -3.85
CA ASN A 77 -41.81 -30.30 -4.73
C ASN A 77 -40.66 -29.68 -3.92
N VAL A 78 -39.46 -30.26 -4.01
CA VAL A 78 -38.26 -29.73 -3.36
C VAL A 78 -37.43 -28.99 -4.40
N TRP A 79 -37.15 -27.72 -4.14
CA TRP A 79 -36.34 -26.84 -4.99
C TRP A 79 -35.17 -26.27 -4.19
N GLY A 80 -34.09 -25.88 -4.88
CA GLY A 80 -32.95 -25.25 -4.22
C GLY A 80 -31.92 -24.77 -5.23
N LYS A 81 -31.02 -25.64 -5.70
CA LYS A 81 -30.00 -25.31 -6.72
C LYS A 81 -30.59 -25.02 -8.08
N GLN A 82 -31.72 -25.65 -8.39
CA GLN A 82 -32.53 -25.35 -9.55
C GLN A 82 -33.95 -24.99 -9.11
N PHE A 83 -34.51 -23.96 -9.73
CA PHE A 83 -35.89 -23.51 -9.50
C PHE A 83 -36.81 -23.96 -10.65
N PRO A 84 -38.14 -23.93 -10.45
CA PRO A 84 -39.08 -24.25 -11.51
C PRO A 84 -38.98 -23.26 -12.68
N HIS A 85 -39.63 -23.60 -13.80
CA HIS A 85 -39.65 -22.80 -15.02
C HIS A 85 -38.26 -22.55 -15.66
N GLY A 86 -37.29 -23.42 -15.37
CA GLY A 86 -35.93 -23.32 -15.91
C GLY A 86 -35.11 -22.17 -15.31
N LEU A 87 -35.52 -21.63 -14.16
CA LEU A 87 -34.77 -20.59 -13.47
C LEU A 87 -33.59 -21.18 -12.70
N ASP A 88 -32.48 -20.45 -12.69
CA ASP A 88 -31.37 -20.71 -11.78
C ASP A 88 -31.82 -20.58 -10.32
N GLY A 89 -31.45 -21.54 -9.49
CA GLY A 89 -31.67 -21.49 -8.05
C GLY A 89 -30.52 -20.86 -7.27
N ILE A 90 -30.31 -21.37 -6.07
CA ILE A 90 -29.27 -20.91 -5.14
C ILE A 90 -27.88 -21.35 -5.64
N PRO A 91 -26.90 -20.44 -5.81
CA PRO A 91 -25.60 -20.78 -6.39
C PRO A 91 -24.83 -21.87 -5.64
N GLU A 92 -24.18 -22.78 -6.38
CA GLU A 92 -23.27 -23.79 -5.84
C GLU A 92 -21.84 -23.29 -5.60
N SER A 93 -21.47 -22.22 -6.29
CA SER A 93 -20.14 -21.62 -6.20
C SER A 93 -20.22 -20.20 -5.62
N ARG A 94 -19.10 -19.74 -5.06
CA ARG A 94 -19.00 -18.48 -4.30
C ARG A 94 -19.86 -18.49 -3.02
N GLY A 95 -19.97 -17.33 -2.37
CA GLY A 95 -20.68 -17.19 -1.10
C GLY A 95 -22.11 -16.69 -1.26
N LEU A 96 -22.97 -17.03 -0.29
CA LEU A 96 -24.37 -16.57 -0.23
C LEU A 96 -24.47 -15.21 0.47
N ASN A 97 -25.35 -14.32 -0.01
CA ASN A 97 -25.65 -13.05 0.64
C ASN A 97 -27.12 -12.62 0.37
N PRO A 98 -27.66 -11.61 1.07
CA PRO A 98 -29.05 -11.18 0.89
C PRO A 98 -29.39 -10.80 -0.55
N SER A 99 -28.50 -10.11 -1.26
CA SER A 99 -28.76 -9.67 -2.64
C SER A 99 -28.84 -10.80 -3.64
N LYS A 100 -28.05 -11.88 -3.46
CA LYS A 100 -28.21 -13.10 -4.26
C LYS A 100 -29.55 -13.76 -4.02
N LEU A 101 -30.09 -13.70 -2.80
CA LEU A 101 -31.45 -14.18 -2.54
C LEU A 101 -32.52 -13.25 -3.12
N VAL A 102 -32.36 -11.93 -3.02
CA VAL A 102 -33.24 -10.95 -3.67
C VAL A 102 -33.30 -11.20 -5.18
N GLU A 103 -32.15 -11.41 -5.82
CA GLU A 103 -32.04 -11.70 -7.26
C GLU A 103 -32.79 -12.99 -7.65
N ARG A 104 -32.47 -14.11 -6.98
CA ARG A 104 -33.00 -15.43 -7.34
C ARG A 104 -34.47 -15.58 -6.95
N LEU A 105 -34.83 -15.21 -5.73
CA LEU A 105 -36.20 -15.33 -5.23
C LEU A 105 -37.13 -14.28 -5.85
N GLY A 106 -36.67 -13.05 -6.11
CA GLY A 106 -37.48 -12.04 -6.78
C GLY A 106 -37.93 -12.50 -8.17
N ARG A 107 -37.02 -13.06 -8.97
CA ARG A 107 -37.34 -13.64 -10.29
C ARG A 107 -38.31 -14.83 -10.18
N LEU A 108 -38.12 -15.70 -9.20
CA LEU A 108 -39.03 -16.82 -8.94
C LEU A 108 -40.43 -16.33 -8.59
N PHE A 109 -40.55 -15.41 -7.63
CA PHE A 109 -41.84 -14.92 -7.14
C PHE A 109 -42.66 -14.20 -8.22
N LEU A 110 -42.01 -13.48 -9.14
CA LEU A 110 -42.69 -12.88 -10.30
C LEU A 110 -43.25 -13.92 -11.29
N LYS A 111 -42.72 -15.15 -11.29
CA LYS A 111 -43.14 -16.23 -12.19
C LYS A 111 -44.18 -17.16 -11.58
N LEU A 112 -44.27 -17.25 -10.25
CA LEU A 112 -45.24 -18.09 -9.54
C LEU A 112 -46.65 -17.48 -9.60
N PRO A 113 -47.62 -18.11 -10.28
CA PRO A 113 -48.98 -17.60 -10.38
C PRO A 113 -49.68 -17.44 -9.02
N GLU A 114 -49.35 -18.30 -8.05
CA GLU A 114 -49.92 -18.37 -6.70
C GLU A 114 -49.63 -17.11 -5.88
N LEU A 115 -48.55 -16.40 -6.22
CA LEU A 115 -48.11 -15.19 -5.52
C LEU A 115 -48.68 -13.90 -6.13
N ARG A 116 -49.40 -13.99 -7.26
CA ARG A 116 -50.02 -12.82 -7.90
C ARG A 116 -51.04 -12.16 -6.95
N GLY A 117 -50.91 -10.85 -6.75
CA GLY A 117 -51.77 -10.08 -5.86
C GLY A 117 -51.37 -10.13 -4.38
N THR A 118 -50.48 -11.05 -3.98
CA THR A 118 -49.87 -11.08 -2.64
C THR A 118 -48.58 -10.28 -2.60
N ILE A 119 -47.81 -10.27 -3.70
CA ILE A 119 -46.55 -9.54 -3.82
C ILE A 119 -46.75 -8.15 -4.45
N ASP A 120 -45.98 -7.16 -3.99
CA ASP A 120 -45.80 -5.90 -4.70
C ASP A 120 -44.78 -6.08 -5.82
N ALA A 121 -45.26 -6.44 -7.01
CA ALA A 121 -44.42 -6.67 -8.18
C ALA A 121 -43.54 -5.46 -8.52
N THR A 122 -44.05 -4.23 -8.31
CA THR A 122 -43.31 -3.00 -8.59
C THR A 122 -42.09 -2.91 -7.69
N LYS A 123 -42.25 -3.20 -6.40
CA LYS A 123 -41.14 -3.22 -5.45
C LYS A 123 -40.10 -4.28 -5.81
N VAL A 124 -40.53 -5.50 -6.15
CA VAL A 124 -39.62 -6.58 -6.58
C VAL A 124 -38.83 -6.17 -7.82
N GLU A 125 -39.49 -5.63 -8.83
CA GLU A 125 -38.85 -5.15 -10.07
C GLU A 125 -37.88 -3.99 -9.81
N MET A 126 -38.23 -3.06 -8.91
CA MET A 126 -37.33 -1.96 -8.52
C MET A 126 -36.04 -2.43 -7.87
N GLU A 127 -36.11 -3.48 -7.04
CA GLU A 127 -34.94 -4.10 -6.40
C GLU A 127 -34.10 -4.88 -7.41
N LEU A 128 -34.72 -5.66 -8.29
CA LEU A 128 -34.00 -6.34 -9.38
C LEU A 128 -33.27 -5.35 -10.28
N LYS A 129 -33.92 -4.23 -10.63
CA LYS A 129 -33.30 -3.14 -11.40
C LYS A 129 -32.13 -2.49 -10.66
N LEU A 130 -32.20 -2.33 -9.34
CA LEU A 130 -31.08 -1.83 -8.55
C LEU A 130 -29.88 -2.79 -8.63
N LEU A 131 -30.12 -4.10 -8.57
CA LEU A 131 -29.07 -5.11 -8.70
C LEU A 131 -28.40 -5.08 -10.07
N GLU A 132 -29.18 -4.88 -11.14
CA GLU A 132 -28.66 -4.69 -12.50
C GLU A 132 -27.83 -3.41 -12.61
N GLU A 133 -28.31 -2.29 -12.05
CA GLU A 133 -27.60 -1.01 -12.03
C GLU A 133 -26.21 -1.13 -11.38
N VAL A 134 -26.12 -1.74 -10.20
CA VAL A 134 -24.82 -1.90 -9.49
C VAL A 134 -23.93 -2.98 -10.11
N GLU A 135 -24.48 -3.94 -10.84
CA GLU A 135 -23.71 -4.95 -11.58
C GLU A 135 -23.11 -4.38 -12.88
N SER A 136 -23.79 -3.41 -13.49
CA SER A 136 -23.34 -2.70 -14.69
C SER A 136 -22.36 -1.54 -14.44
N ALA A 137 -21.99 -1.29 -13.18
CA ALA A 137 -21.12 -0.18 -12.80
C ALA A 137 -19.72 -0.31 -13.42
N GLU A 138 -19.28 0.69 -14.18
CA GLU A 138 -17.91 0.75 -14.72
C GLU A 138 -16.99 1.42 -13.71
N VAL A 139 -16.19 0.63 -13.00
CA VAL A 139 -15.23 1.10 -11.99
C VAL A 139 -13.91 0.37 -12.19
N THR A 140 -12.81 1.11 -12.26
CA THR A 140 -11.47 0.52 -12.38
C THR A 140 -10.76 0.58 -11.05
N VAL A 141 -10.67 -0.56 -10.35
CA VAL A 141 -9.95 -0.66 -9.07
C VAL A 141 -8.79 -1.63 -9.18
N ILE A 142 -7.57 -1.16 -8.89
CA ILE A 142 -6.38 -2.02 -8.89
C ILE A 142 -6.35 -2.96 -7.70
N ASP A 143 -5.60 -4.07 -7.78
CA ASP A 143 -5.41 -4.99 -6.65
C ASP A 143 -4.53 -4.41 -5.54
N ARG A 144 -4.94 -4.61 -4.28
CA ARG A 144 -4.12 -4.36 -3.09
C ARG A 144 -3.67 -5.69 -2.48
N THR A 145 -2.47 -6.15 -2.84
CA THR A 145 -1.90 -7.39 -2.32
C THR A 145 -1.38 -7.23 -0.87
N PRO A 146 -1.51 -8.26 -0.02
CA PRO A 146 -0.98 -8.23 1.35
C PRO A 146 0.56 -8.25 1.37
N THR A 147 1.17 -7.66 2.41
CA THR A 147 2.63 -7.68 2.63
C THR A 147 2.99 -7.67 4.12
N PHE A 148 4.25 -7.96 4.43
CA PHE A 148 4.77 -7.94 5.79
C PHE A 148 4.64 -6.56 6.45
N CYS A 149 4.60 -6.53 7.78
CA CYS A 149 4.63 -5.25 8.50
C CYS A 149 6.05 -4.64 8.50
N PRO A 150 6.19 -3.32 8.76
CA PRO A 150 7.49 -2.73 9.07
C PRO A 150 8.08 -3.39 10.34
N GLY A 151 9.40 -3.62 10.38
CA GLY A 151 10.08 -4.34 11.47
C GLY A 151 9.91 -5.86 11.47
N CYS A 152 9.25 -6.46 10.47
CA CYS A 152 8.90 -7.88 10.48
C CYS A 152 10.11 -8.79 10.16
N PRO A 153 10.39 -9.85 10.96
CA PRO A 153 11.47 -10.80 10.68
C PRO A 153 11.28 -11.63 9.40
N HIS A 154 10.02 -11.83 8.99
CA HIS A 154 9.72 -12.53 7.73
C HIS A 154 10.21 -11.72 6.53
N ARG A 155 10.14 -10.38 6.61
CA ARG A 155 10.64 -9.48 5.56
C ARG A 155 12.16 -9.57 5.45
N ASP A 156 12.85 -9.61 6.57
CA ASP A 156 14.31 -9.78 6.59
C ASP A 156 14.72 -11.10 5.92
N SER A 157 14.05 -12.21 6.28
CA SER A 157 14.29 -13.52 5.65
C SER A 157 13.95 -13.55 4.18
N ALA A 158 12.81 -12.96 3.78
CA ALA A 158 12.38 -12.93 2.40
C ALA A 158 13.35 -12.13 1.52
N SER A 159 13.75 -10.93 1.95
CA SER A 159 14.71 -10.10 1.21
C SER A 159 16.04 -10.84 1.00
N VAL A 160 16.58 -11.49 2.04
CA VAL A 160 17.83 -12.28 1.91
C VAL A 160 17.63 -13.48 0.99
N LEU A 161 16.53 -14.22 1.10
CA LEU A 161 16.30 -15.42 0.27
C LEU A 161 16.03 -15.09 -1.20
N MET A 162 15.43 -13.93 -1.52
CA MET A 162 15.35 -13.45 -2.91
C MET A 162 16.75 -13.25 -3.52
N GLU A 163 17.68 -12.71 -2.73
CA GLU A 163 19.08 -12.52 -3.15
C GLU A 163 19.79 -13.86 -3.34
N VAL A 164 19.70 -14.75 -2.35
CA VAL A 164 20.29 -16.10 -2.40
C VAL A 164 19.75 -16.88 -3.60
N LYS A 165 18.44 -16.85 -3.85
CA LYS A 165 17.83 -17.50 -5.02
C LYS A 165 18.44 -16.99 -6.33
N LYS A 166 18.57 -15.66 -6.47
CA LYS A 166 19.15 -15.03 -7.67
C LYS A 166 20.63 -15.39 -7.84
N GLN A 167 21.39 -15.42 -6.75
CA GLN A 167 22.80 -15.79 -6.74
C GLN A 167 23.02 -17.25 -7.09
N PHE A 168 22.20 -18.15 -6.55
CA PHE A 168 22.28 -19.58 -6.83
C PHE A 168 21.93 -19.91 -8.28
N ALA A 169 21.02 -19.14 -8.90
CA ALA A 169 20.74 -19.26 -10.33
C ALA A 169 21.89 -18.74 -11.24
N SER A 170 22.84 -17.96 -10.72
CA SER A 170 23.96 -17.41 -11.50
C SER A 170 25.14 -18.39 -11.53
N ALA A 171 25.41 -18.94 -12.72
CA ALA A 171 26.54 -19.86 -12.94
C ALA A 171 27.90 -19.23 -12.55
N ASP A 172 28.14 -17.98 -12.93
CA ASP A 172 29.38 -17.27 -12.64
C ASP A 172 29.59 -17.06 -11.13
N TYR A 173 28.52 -16.68 -10.42
CA TYR A 173 28.58 -16.49 -8.97
C TYR A 173 28.85 -17.82 -8.27
N MET A 174 28.11 -18.87 -8.60
CA MET A 174 28.25 -20.18 -7.97
C MET A 174 29.61 -20.82 -8.23
N ALA A 175 30.15 -20.72 -9.45
CA ALA A 175 31.48 -21.23 -9.77
C ALA A 175 32.57 -20.50 -8.98
N ARG A 176 32.46 -19.17 -8.82
CA ARG A 176 33.47 -18.38 -8.13
C ARG A 176 33.40 -18.49 -6.60
N VAL A 177 32.20 -18.41 -6.03
CA VAL A 177 32.00 -18.30 -4.57
C VAL A 177 31.91 -19.68 -3.93
N HIS A 178 31.23 -20.61 -4.59
CA HIS A 178 30.92 -21.94 -4.03
C HIS A 178 31.59 -23.10 -4.78
N GLY A 179 32.31 -22.83 -5.88
CA GLY A 179 33.04 -23.85 -6.63
C GLY A 179 32.15 -24.88 -7.34
N GLN A 180 30.88 -24.55 -7.61
CA GLN A 180 29.89 -25.50 -8.15
C GLN A 180 28.97 -24.87 -9.21
N SER A 181 28.16 -25.69 -9.86
CA SER A 181 27.18 -25.23 -10.86
C SER A 181 26.04 -24.43 -10.23
N ALA A 182 25.28 -23.73 -11.07
CA ALA A 182 24.05 -23.08 -10.65
C ALA A 182 23.10 -24.07 -9.95
N VAL A 183 22.41 -23.58 -8.91
CA VAL A 183 21.47 -24.35 -8.10
C VAL A 183 20.11 -23.65 -8.16
N ASP A 184 19.07 -24.42 -8.40
CA ASP A 184 17.69 -23.94 -8.35
C ASP A 184 17.02 -24.32 -7.02
N LEU A 185 16.14 -23.45 -6.54
CA LEU A 185 15.52 -23.54 -5.22
C LEU A 185 14.01 -23.69 -5.33
N VAL A 186 13.46 -24.71 -4.65
CA VAL A 186 12.01 -24.92 -4.53
C VAL A 186 11.56 -24.54 -3.12
N PHE A 187 10.65 -23.56 -3.05
CA PHE A 187 10.06 -23.09 -1.80
C PHE A 187 8.68 -23.68 -1.51
N HIS A 188 8.45 -24.03 -0.24
CA HIS A 188 7.20 -24.54 0.30
C HIS A 188 6.76 -23.74 1.52
N GLY A 189 5.47 -23.78 1.83
CA GLY A 189 4.96 -23.18 3.06
C GLY A 189 3.51 -23.52 3.40
N ASP A 190 3.14 -23.06 4.59
CA ASP A 190 1.83 -23.20 5.23
C ASP A 190 0.95 -21.94 5.16
N THR A 191 -0.18 -22.02 5.87
CA THR A 191 -0.86 -20.87 6.49
C THR A 191 -0.01 -20.20 7.57
N GLY A 192 0.47 -18.99 7.29
CA GLY A 192 1.21 -18.14 8.21
C GLY A 192 1.52 -16.78 7.59
N CYS A 193 2.20 -15.86 8.28
CA CYS A 193 2.55 -14.57 7.66
C CYS A 193 3.37 -14.75 6.36
N TYR A 194 4.15 -15.83 6.27
CA TYR A 194 4.88 -16.22 5.05
C TYR A 194 3.95 -16.63 3.88
N THR A 195 2.64 -16.82 4.04
CA THR A 195 1.71 -16.91 2.89
C THR A 195 1.78 -15.64 2.03
N MET A 196 2.24 -14.50 2.58
CA MET A 196 2.49 -13.28 1.81
C MET A 196 3.65 -13.39 0.81
N LEU A 197 4.48 -14.42 0.93
CA LEU A 197 5.52 -14.75 -0.06
C LEU A 197 4.94 -15.18 -1.41
N MET A 198 3.61 -15.33 -1.55
CA MET A 198 2.95 -15.54 -2.85
C MET A 198 2.76 -14.23 -3.64
N PHE A 199 3.02 -13.09 -3.03
CA PHE A 199 2.80 -11.77 -3.64
C PHE A 199 4.12 -11.01 -3.81
N GLU A 200 4.08 -10.01 -4.68
CA GLU A 200 5.20 -9.11 -4.94
C GLU A 200 5.71 -8.40 -3.67
N PRO A 201 7.02 -8.13 -3.54
CA PRO A 201 8.09 -8.52 -4.47
C PRO A 201 8.56 -9.98 -4.30
N THR A 202 8.00 -10.71 -3.34
CA THR A 202 8.52 -11.99 -2.85
C THR A 202 7.90 -13.23 -3.50
N LYS A 203 7.05 -13.07 -4.51
CA LYS A 203 6.20 -14.13 -5.11
C LYS A 203 6.94 -15.42 -5.49
N ASP A 204 8.25 -15.30 -5.75
CA ASP A 204 9.14 -16.38 -6.15
C ASP A 204 9.61 -17.26 -4.97
N LEU A 205 9.21 -16.94 -3.73
CA LEU A 205 9.59 -17.64 -2.50
C LEU A 205 8.47 -18.51 -1.92
N MET A 206 7.43 -18.81 -2.71
CA MET A 206 6.35 -19.71 -2.30
C MET A 206 5.68 -20.37 -3.52
N HIS A 207 6.07 -21.61 -3.86
CA HIS A 207 5.49 -22.30 -5.01
C HIS A 207 4.17 -23.02 -4.71
N ASN A 208 3.88 -23.32 -3.44
CA ASN A 208 2.65 -23.98 -3.05
C ASN A 208 2.13 -23.50 -1.69
N TYR A 209 0.83 -23.71 -1.47
CA TYR A 209 0.12 -23.48 -0.22
C TYR A 209 -0.85 -24.63 0.01
N SER A 210 -0.69 -25.33 1.12
CA SER A 210 -1.49 -26.53 1.43
C SER A 210 -2.42 -26.31 2.62
N GLY A 211 -1.87 -25.94 3.77
CA GLY A 211 -2.63 -25.74 5.02
C GLY A 211 -1.68 -25.57 6.20
N MET A 212 -2.22 -25.52 7.42
CA MET A 212 -1.42 -25.31 8.63
C MET A 212 -0.45 -26.46 8.89
N GLY A 213 0.86 -26.15 8.91
CA GLY A 213 1.95 -27.09 9.17
C GLY A 213 2.04 -28.24 8.15
N LEU A 214 1.64 -27.99 6.91
CA LEU A 214 1.70 -28.96 5.80
C LEU A 214 2.81 -28.65 4.81
N GLY A 215 3.45 -27.47 4.85
CA GLY A 215 4.50 -27.10 3.90
C GLY A 215 5.68 -28.08 3.92
N GLY A 216 6.08 -28.51 5.12
CA GLY A 216 7.11 -29.55 5.30
C GLY A 216 6.72 -30.91 4.74
N GLY A 217 5.45 -31.32 4.93
CA GLY A 217 4.94 -32.58 4.39
C GLY A 217 4.85 -32.56 2.87
N THR A 218 4.49 -31.42 2.28
CA THR A 218 4.47 -31.23 0.82
C THR A 218 5.89 -31.33 0.24
N GLY A 219 6.88 -30.65 0.84
CA GLY A 219 8.29 -30.77 0.43
C GLY A 219 8.80 -32.21 0.56
N ALA A 220 8.49 -32.86 1.68
CA ALA A 220 8.82 -34.26 1.91
C ALA A 220 8.23 -35.20 0.85
N GLY A 221 7.00 -34.96 0.40
CA GLY A 221 6.38 -35.76 -0.66
C GLY A 221 7.00 -35.54 -2.05
N ILE A 222 7.58 -34.35 -2.29
CA ILE A 222 8.16 -33.97 -3.58
C ILE A 222 9.64 -34.38 -3.67
N ASP A 223 10.37 -34.38 -2.56
CA ASP A 223 11.81 -34.68 -2.48
C ASP A 223 12.28 -35.88 -3.32
N PRO A 224 11.60 -37.05 -3.31
CA PRO A 224 12.05 -38.21 -4.09
C PRO A 224 11.99 -38.03 -5.62
N PHE A 225 11.31 -36.98 -6.10
CA PHE A 225 11.02 -36.76 -7.52
C PHE A 225 11.80 -35.58 -8.12
N ILE A 226 12.55 -34.84 -7.31
CA ILE A 226 13.30 -33.66 -7.76
C ILE A 226 14.76 -33.72 -7.29
N ARG A 227 15.61 -32.86 -7.85
CA ARG A 227 17.01 -32.66 -7.40
C ARG A 227 17.28 -31.24 -6.91
N ASN A 228 16.31 -30.34 -7.04
CA ASN A 228 16.42 -28.96 -6.62
C ASN A 228 16.51 -28.91 -5.09
N LYS A 229 17.31 -27.99 -4.55
CA LYS A 229 17.35 -27.79 -3.09
C LYS A 229 16.02 -27.21 -2.63
N GLN A 230 15.50 -27.74 -1.53
CA GLN A 230 14.18 -27.34 -1.01
C GLN A 230 14.30 -26.44 0.23
N VAL A 231 13.40 -25.45 0.33
CA VAL A 231 13.29 -24.55 1.48
C VAL A 231 11.83 -24.47 1.92
N VAL A 232 11.57 -24.72 3.20
CA VAL A 232 10.24 -24.67 3.82
C VAL A 232 10.20 -23.48 4.78
N PHE A 233 9.28 -22.54 4.56
CA PHE A 233 8.96 -21.53 5.57
C PHE A 233 7.95 -22.07 6.57
N MET A 234 8.28 -21.93 7.85
CA MET A 234 7.45 -22.39 8.95
C MET A 234 7.45 -21.34 10.07
N GLY A 235 6.29 -21.07 10.68
CA GLY A 235 6.21 -20.25 11.89
C GLY A 235 6.27 -21.09 13.17
N ASP A 236 6.52 -20.44 14.30
CA ASP A 236 6.47 -21.06 15.63
C ASP A 236 5.17 -21.85 15.88
N SER A 237 4.04 -21.26 15.52
CA SER A 237 2.71 -21.81 15.78
C SER A 237 2.42 -23.03 14.92
N THR A 238 2.86 -23.00 13.65
CA THR A 238 2.75 -24.14 12.73
C THR A 238 3.74 -25.25 13.07
N PHE A 239 4.90 -24.91 13.64
CA PHE A 239 5.84 -25.90 14.18
C PHE A 239 5.17 -26.73 15.28
N PHE A 240 4.49 -26.08 16.24
CA PHE A 240 3.77 -26.77 17.31
C PHE A 240 2.51 -27.52 16.85
N HIS A 241 1.85 -27.05 15.79
CA HIS A 241 0.63 -27.71 15.26
C HIS A 241 0.93 -29.06 14.60
N SER A 242 1.82 -29.08 13.60
CA SER A 242 2.17 -30.30 12.86
C SER A 242 3.56 -30.25 12.19
N GLY A 243 4.26 -29.12 12.26
CA GLY A 243 5.57 -28.96 11.63
C GLY A 243 6.67 -29.84 12.24
N SER A 244 6.63 -30.07 13.55
CA SER A 244 7.56 -30.99 14.23
C SER A 244 7.47 -32.43 13.70
N ALA A 245 6.26 -32.91 13.41
CA ALA A 245 6.05 -34.24 12.81
C ALA A 245 6.63 -34.31 11.39
N ALA A 246 6.49 -33.24 10.59
CA ALA A 246 7.09 -33.16 9.26
C ALA A 246 8.63 -33.20 9.31
N ILE A 247 9.25 -32.48 10.25
CA ILE A 247 10.71 -32.50 10.47
C ILE A 247 11.18 -33.90 10.87
N SER A 248 10.51 -34.51 11.85
CA SER A 248 10.82 -35.87 12.32
C SER A 248 10.78 -36.91 11.19
N ASN A 249 9.73 -36.88 10.36
CA ASN A 249 9.62 -37.76 9.21
C ASN A 249 10.70 -37.51 8.16
N SER A 250 11.07 -36.24 7.93
CA SER A 250 12.10 -35.89 6.94
C SER A 250 13.48 -36.36 7.40
N LEU A 251 13.78 -36.24 8.69
CA LEU A 251 15.00 -36.79 9.30
C LEU A 251 15.05 -38.31 9.12
N LYS A 252 13.95 -39.01 9.41
CA LYS A 252 13.87 -40.47 9.29
C LYS A 252 14.11 -40.96 7.86
N ASN A 253 13.65 -40.20 6.87
CA ASN A 253 13.76 -40.54 5.45
C ASN A 253 15.00 -39.96 4.77
N GLY A 254 15.85 -39.21 5.48
CA GLY A 254 17.08 -38.65 4.93
C GLY A 254 16.85 -37.64 3.79
N GLN A 255 15.78 -36.85 3.88
CA GLN A 255 15.36 -35.93 2.81
C GLN A 255 16.21 -34.67 2.74
N ASP A 256 16.29 -34.03 1.56
CA ASP A 256 17.12 -32.85 1.33
C ASP A 256 16.34 -31.53 1.45
N ILE A 257 15.96 -31.18 2.68
CA ILE A 257 15.02 -30.08 2.95
C ILE A 257 15.59 -29.11 3.99
N THR A 258 15.52 -27.80 3.70
CA THR A 258 15.87 -26.73 4.65
C THR A 258 14.60 -26.15 5.28
N TYR A 259 14.41 -26.33 6.59
CA TYR A 259 13.35 -25.69 7.36
C TYR A 259 13.82 -24.35 7.89
N VAL A 260 13.22 -23.25 7.43
CA VAL A 260 13.41 -21.91 8.00
C VAL A 260 12.25 -21.66 8.96
N ILE A 261 12.52 -21.86 10.25
CA ILE A 261 11.56 -21.67 11.34
C ILE A 261 11.67 -20.23 11.83
N LEU A 262 10.62 -19.45 11.62
CA LEU A 262 10.50 -18.06 12.04
C LEU A 262 9.90 -18.02 13.45
N ASP A 263 10.78 -17.95 14.46
CA ASP A 263 10.39 -17.84 15.86
C ASP A 263 10.16 -16.37 16.23
N ASN A 264 8.91 -15.93 16.14
CA ASN A 264 8.48 -14.55 16.40
C ASN A 264 7.64 -14.40 17.67
N LYS A 265 7.50 -15.49 18.45
CA LYS A 265 6.79 -15.58 19.74
C LYS A 265 5.32 -15.17 19.68
N THR A 266 4.62 -15.34 18.55
CA THR A 266 3.20 -14.94 18.44
C THR A 266 2.46 -15.52 17.22
N THR A 267 1.17 -15.87 17.39
CA THR A 267 0.29 -16.18 16.26
C THR A 267 -0.14 -14.89 15.54
N ALA A 268 0.74 -14.35 14.69
CA ALA A 268 0.59 -13.01 14.14
C ALA A 268 -0.68 -12.81 13.29
N MET A 269 -0.90 -13.65 12.27
CA MET A 269 -1.96 -13.45 11.27
C MET A 269 -3.38 -13.41 11.87
N THR A 270 -3.63 -14.15 12.95
CA THR A 270 -4.95 -14.27 13.58
C THR A 270 -5.16 -13.32 14.76
N GLY A 271 -4.23 -12.39 15.00
CA GLY A 271 -4.41 -11.32 15.99
C GLY A 271 -3.47 -11.34 17.19
N HIS A 272 -2.29 -11.94 17.07
CA HIS A 272 -1.27 -12.05 18.13
C HIS A 272 -1.73 -12.90 19.32
N GLN A 273 -2.38 -14.04 19.04
CA GLN A 273 -2.77 -14.99 20.07
C GLN A 273 -1.53 -15.66 20.68
N GLU A 274 -1.66 -16.07 21.94
CA GLU A 274 -0.64 -16.83 22.67
C GLU A 274 -0.28 -18.12 21.91
N THR A 275 0.99 -18.53 22.01
CA THR A 275 1.50 -19.77 21.40
C THR A 275 2.07 -20.68 22.48
N PRO A 276 2.29 -21.98 22.22
CA PRO A 276 3.02 -22.84 23.15
C PRO A 276 4.43 -22.32 23.49
N GLY A 277 5.00 -21.41 22.69
CA GLY A 277 6.26 -20.73 22.97
C GLY A 277 6.14 -19.50 23.87
N THR A 278 4.95 -19.16 24.37
CA THR A 278 4.71 -18.03 25.28
C THR A 278 4.44 -18.51 26.71
N GLU A 279 4.67 -17.65 27.70
CA GLU A 279 4.48 -17.97 29.13
C GLU A 279 3.06 -17.65 29.63
N THR A 280 2.11 -17.41 28.74
CA THR A 280 0.74 -17.03 29.09
C THR A 280 -0.25 -17.88 28.31
N ASN A 281 -1.32 -18.33 28.96
CA ASN A 281 -2.42 -19.02 28.29
C ASN A 281 -3.46 -18.01 27.74
N LEU A 282 -4.48 -18.52 27.05
CA LEU A 282 -5.57 -17.71 26.47
C LEU A 282 -6.39 -16.92 27.51
N LEU A 283 -6.38 -17.35 28.78
CA LEU A 283 -7.07 -16.67 29.89
C LEU A 283 -6.20 -15.57 30.53
N GLY A 284 -4.93 -15.47 30.12
CA GLY A 284 -3.95 -14.53 30.67
C GLY A 284 -3.19 -15.05 31.89
N ASP A 285 -3.37 -16.32 32.28
CA ASP A 285 -2.63 -16.91 33.39
C ASP A 285 -1.20 -17.26 32.95
N HIS A 286 -0.26 -17.14 33.88
CA HIS A 286 1.12 -17.58 33.66
C HIS A 286 1.19 -19.11 33.54
N THR A 287 1.97 -19.60 32.59
CA THR A 287 2.21 -21.03 32.32
C THR A 287 3.62 -21.23 31.78
N PHE A 288 4.08 -22.48 31.69
CA PHE A 288 5.39 -22.80 31.09
C PHE A 288 5.39 -22.56 29.58
N SER A 289 6.55 -22.14 29.05
CA SER A 289 6.81 -22.00 27.62
C SER A 289 7.61 -23.20 27.10
N GLN A 290 7.26 -23.67 25.89
CA GLN A 290 8.00 -24.71 25.19
C GLN A 290 9.10 -24.10 24.30
N ASN A 291 10.29 -24.70 24.33
CA ASN A 291 11.45 -24.22 23.57
C ASN A 291 11.63 -25.03 22.27
N ILE A 292 11.49 -24.36 21.11
CA ILE A 292 11.63 -24.96 19.77
C ILE A 292 13.05 -25.52 19.56
N GLU A 293 14.09 -24.79 19.97
CA GLU A 293 15.48 -25.22 19.85
C GLU A 293 15.72 -26.52 20.63
N ALA A 294 15.21 -26.62 21.86
CA ALA A 294 15.34 -27.83 22.68
C ALA A 294 14.62 -29.03 22.06
N ILE A 295 13.43 -28.82 21.48
CA ILE A 295 12.66 -29.87 20.79
C ILE A 295 13.42 -30.32 19.53
N VAL A 296 13.93 -29.38 18.74
CA VAL A 296 14.74 -29.66 17.55
C VAL A 296 16.01 -30.43 17.93
N ALA A 297 16.72 -29.98 18.96
CA ALA A 297 17.90 -30.66 19.47
C ALA A 297 17.57 -32.09 19.91
N ALA A 298 16.46 -32.32 20.60
CA ALA A 298 16.04 -33.66 20.99
C ALA A 298 15.73 -34.57 19.77
N MET A 299 15.18 -34.02 18.68
CA MET A 299 14.94 -34.77 17.43
C MET A 299 16.23 -35.09 16.68
N THR A 300 17.26 -34.25 16.79
CA THR A 300 18.52 -34.39 16.03
C THR A 300 19.66 -35.04 16.82
N GLN A 301 19.54 -35.17 18.15
CA GLN A 301 20.55 -35.71 19.06
C GLN A 301 20.91 -37.19 18.84
N SER A 302 20.13 -37.96 18.08
CA SER A 302 20.56 -39.31 17.68
C SER A 302 21.81 -39.22 16.81
N SER A 303 22.82 -40.02 17.11
CA SER A 303 24.21 -39.86 16.65
C SER A 303 24.45 -39.95 15.14
N ASP A 304 23.43 -40.20 14.32
CA ASP A 304 23.55 -40.36 12.86
C ASP A 304 22.44 -39.64 12.05
N THR A 305 21.77 -38.63 12.61
CA THR A 305 20.76 -37.90 11.80
C THR A 305 21.36 -37.08 10.66
N GLY A 306 22.64 -36.69 10.76
CA GLY A 306 23.33 -35.85 9.77
C GLY A 306 22.74 -34.44 9.62
N ALA A 307 21.84 -34.02 10.51
CA ALA A 307 21.10 -32.78 10.37
C ALA A 307 21.89 -31.56 10.84
N THR A 308 21.80 -30.47 10.10
CA THR A 308 22.40 -29.18 10.48
C THR A 308 21.37 -28.32 11.17
N VAL A 309 21.66 -27.87 12.40
CA VAL A 309 20.81 -26.94 13.17
C VAL A 309 21.57 -25.66 13.44
N VAL A 310 21.00 -24.52 13.06
CA VAL A 310 21.61 -23.20 13.27
C VAL A 310 20.57 -22.20 13.74
N GLN A 311 20.97 -21.27 14.60
CA GLN A 311 20.14 -20.16 15.07
C GLN A 311 20.78 -18.82 14.72
N VAL A 312 19.95 -17.86 14.31
CA VAL A 312 20.41 -16.56 13.84
C VAL A 312 19.31 -15.52 14.00
N ASN A 313 19.69 -14.28 14.28
CA ASN A 313 18.76 -13.16 14.17
C ASN A 313 18.70 -12.70 12.70
N PRO A 314 17.54 -12.79 12.01
CA PRO A 314 17.43 -12.46 10.60
C PRO A 314 17.68 -10.97 10.30
N GLU A 315 17.65 -10.09 11.29
CA GLU A 315 17.97 -8.67 11.11
C GLU A 315 19.43 -8.41 10.74
N ASP A 316 20.36 -9.27 11.16
CA ASP A 316 21.74 -9.26 10.70
C ASP A 316 21.84 -9.95 9.34
N ARG A 317 21.39 -9.24 8.30
CA ARG A 317 21.26 -9.77 6.94
C ARG A 317 22.58 -10.26 6.34
N GLU A 318 23.73 -9.73 6.77
CA GLU A 318 25.02 -10.17 6.24
C GLU A 318 25.40 -11.54 6.78
N SER A 319 25.40 -11.67 8.11
CA SER A 319 25.65 -12.96 8.78
C SER A 319 24.60 -13.99 8.41
N TYR A 320 23.33 -13.58 8.32
CA TYR A 320 22.23 -14.46 7.98
C TYR A 320 22.33 -15.00 6.55
N ARG A 321 22.68 -14.17 5.57
CA ARG A 321 22.91 -14.61 4.19
C ARG A 321 24.04 -15.63 4.12
N ALA A 322 25.19 -15.33 4.72
CA ALA A 322 26.34 -16.24 4.71
C ALA A 322 25.97 -17.60 5.32
N LEU A 323 25.18 -17.59 6.40
CA LEU A 323 24.66 -18.79 7.02
C LEU A 323 23.69 -19.56 6.11
N LEU A 324 22.72 -18.86 5.50
CA LEU A 324 21.75 -19.47 4.59
C LEU A 324 22.42 -20.09 3.37
N GLU A 325 23.35 -19.38 2.73
CA GLU A 325 24.08 -19.91 1.58
C GLU A 325 24.81 -21.20 1.95
N LYS A 326 25.59 -21.17 3.04
CA LYS A 326 26.32 -22.34 3.54
C LYS A 326 25.38 -23.50 3.90
N THR A 327 24.21 -23.22 4.47
CA THR A 327 23.30 -24.22 5.02
C THR A 327 22.44 -24.86 3.93
N ILE A 328 21.87 -24.08 3.01
CA ILE A 328 20.99 -24.59 1.94
C ILE A 328 21.74 -25.52 0.99
N LEU A 329 23.03 -25.27 0.75
CA LEU A 329 23.86 -26.08 -0.14
C LEU A 329 24.25 -27.45 0.43
N GLN A 330 24.09 -27.65 1.73
CA GLN A 330 24.33 -28.97 2.35
C GLN A 330 23.25 -29.97 1.96
N ASP A 331 23.60 -31.24 1.95
CA ASP A 331 22.67 -32.35 1.75
C ASP A 331 21.96 -32.71 3.06
N GLY A 332 20.80 -33.36 2.95
CA GLY A 332 20.02 -33.83 4.10
C GLY A 332 19.11 -32.76 4.70
N VAL A 333 18.71 -32.96 5.96
CA VAL A 333 17.77 -32.07 6.65
C VAL A 333 18.54 -30.93 7.33
N LYS A 334 18.13 -29.69 7.05
CA LYS A 334 18.69 -28.49 7.70
C LYS A 334 17.59 -27.72 8.41
N ILE A 335 17.87 -27.19 9.58
CA ILE A 335 16.94 -26.43 10.40
C ILE A 335 17.59 -25.09 10.76
N VAL A 336 17.00 -24.01 10.27
CA VAL A 336 17.42 -22.63 10.50
C VAL A 336 16.38 -21.97 11.40
N LEU A 337 16.75 -21.71 12.64
CA LEU A 337 15.93 -20.96 13.60
C LEU A 337 16.20 -19.46 13.42
N ALA A 338 15.29 -18.78 12.73
CA ALA A 338 15.32 -17.34 12.55
C ALA A 338 14.58 -16.65 13.71
N ASP A 339 15.33 -16.31 14.76
CA ASP A 339 14.82 -15.83 16.04
C ASP A 339 14.79 -14.30 16.10
N LYS A 340 13.57 -13.75 16.05
CA LYS A 340 13.32 -12.31 16.21
C LYS A 340 11.83 -12.08 16.49
N GLU A 341 11.55 -11.35 17.57
CA GLU A 341 10.18 -10.97 17.97
C GLU A 341 9.40 -10.32 16.81
N CYS A 342 8.09 -10.57 16.74
CA CYS A 342 7.19 -9.88 15.83
C CYS A 342 7.35 -8.36 15.92
N GLY A 343 7.61 -7.70 14.79
CA GLY A 343 7.81 -6.24 14.75
C GLY A 343 6.65 -5.44 15.36
N ILE A 344 5.40 -5.90 15.24
CA ILE A 344 4.25 -5.20 15.84
C ILE A 344 4.30 -5.25 17.37
N THR A 345 4.55 -6.40 17.97
CA THR A 345 4.55 -6.55 19.44
C THR A 345 5.71 -5.79 20.05
N TYR A 346 6.90 -5.91 19.45
CA TYR A 346 8.09 -5.17 19.84
C TYR A 346 7.85 -3.66 19.81
N HIS A 347 7.43 -3.11 18.66
CA HIS A 347 7.24 -1.68 18.52
C HIS A 347 6.03 -1.15 19.30
N ARG A 348 5.01 -1.98 19.59
CA ARG A 348 3.92 -1.60 20.50
C ARG A 348 4.44 -1.41 21.93
N ARG A 349 5.28 -2.32 22.41
CA ARG A 349 5.95 -2.21 23.72
C ARG A 349 6.84 -0.97 23.78
N ALA A 350 7.69 -0.77 22.76
CA ALA A 350 8.56 0.41 22.66
C ALA A 350 7.76 1.72 22.66
N ALA A 351 6.70 1.81 21.85
CA ALA A 351 5.85 2.99 21.80
C ALA A 351 5.08 3.24 23.10
N SER A 352 4.73 2.18 23.84
CA SER A 352 4.10 2.32 25.16
C SER A 352 5.05 2.89 26.20
N ALA A 353 6.31 2.45 26.18
CA ALA A 353 7.37 3.01 27.02
C ALA A 353 7.67 4.47 26.67
N GLU A 354 7.73 4.82 25.38
CA GLU A 354 7.88 6.19 24.90
C GLU A 354 6.75 7.10 25.41
N ARG A 355 5.47 6.70 25.22
CA ARG A 355 4.32 7.46 25.74
C ARG A 355 4.33 7.59 27.26
N LYS A 356 4.87 6.61 27.98
CA LYS A 356 5.00 6.70 29.44
C LYS A 356 5.99 7.79 29.82
N ARG A 357 7.17 7.82 29.19
CA ARG A 357 8.16 8.90 29.37
C ARG A 357 7.60 10.26 29.01
N GLU A 358 6.90 10.37 27.87
CA GLU A 358 6.26 11.62 27.45
C GLU A 358 5.26 12.15 28.49
N ARG A 359 4.51 11.27 29.17
CA ARG A 359 3.60 11.69 30.26
C ARG A 359 4.33 12.09 31.54
N GLU A 360 5.45 11.43 31.84
CA GLU A 360 6.26 11.70 33.04
C GLU A 360 7.07 12.99 32.90
N ASP A 361 7.67 13.20 31.72
CA ASP A 361 8.54 14.33 31.39
C ASP A 361 7.77 15.51 30.76
N GLY A 362 6.50 15.31 30.41
CA GLY A 362 5.62 16.27 29.73
C GLY A 362 5.81 16.34 28.21
N PHE A 363 6.99 15.97 27.70
CA PHE A 363 7.30 15.87 26.27
C PHE A 363 8.50 14.93 26.03
N LEU A 364 8.76 14.57 24.78
CA LEU A 364 9.95 13.81 24.39
C LEU A 364 11.11 14.75 24.05
N ALA A 365 12.17 14.73 24.88
CA ALA A 365 13.37 15.53 24.67
C ALA A 365 14.17 15.13 23.42
N GLU A 366 14.11 13.86 23.00
CA GLU A 366 14.81 13.36 21.83
C GLU A 366 13.95 12.33 21.07
N LYS A 367 13.96 12.41 19.74
CA LYS A 367 13.34 11.41 18.87
C LYS A 367 14.09 11.22 17.56
N GLU A 368 14.29 9.97 17.16
CA GLU A 368 15.00 9.60 15.93
C GLU A 368 14.05 9.10 14.84
N PHE A 369 14.40 9.40 13.59
CA PHE A 369 13.66 9.02 12.40
C PHE A 369 14.61 8.59 11.29
N ILE A 370 14.23 7.55 10.53
CA ILE A 370 14.78 7.35 9.19
C ILE A 370 14.10 8.35 8.25
N ASN A 371 14.88 9.04 7.43
CA ASN A 371 14.42 10.06 6.50
C ASN A 371 14.91 9.78 5.08
N ILE A 372 14.11 10.18 4.08
CA ILE A 372 14.54 10.25 2.68
C ILE A 372 14.49 11.70 2.24
N THR A 373 15.62 12.23 1.75
CA THR A 373 15.70 13.56 1.15
C THR A 373 15.20 13.50 -0.31
N PRO A 374 14.04 14.11 -0.65
CA PRO A 374 13.43 13.97 -1.97
C PRO A 374 14.29 14.51 -3.13
N GLU A 375 15.02 15.60 -2.91
CA GLU A 375 15.90 16.21 -3.91
C GLU A 375 17.04 15.29 -4.29
N VAL A 376 17.52 14.47 -3.34
CA VAL A 376 18.55 13.47 -3.61
C VAL A 376 17.91 12.25 -4.26
N CYS A 377 16.74 11.81 -3.80
CA CYS A 377 16.04 10.64 -4.33
C CYS A 377 15.88 10.67 -5.86
N GLU A 378 16.28 9.56 -6.49
CA GLU A 378 16.22 9.37 -7.94
C GLU A 378 14.98 8.59 -8.40
N ASN A 379 14.07 8.25 -7.48
CA ASN A 379 12.89 7.43 -7.76
C ASN A 379 13.22 6.11 -8.51
N CYS A 380 14.35 5.47 -8.18
CA CYS A 380 14.78 4.23 -8.82
C CYS A 380 14.02 2.98 -8.34
N LEU A 381 13.29 3.12 -7.23
CA LEU A 381 12.47 2.08 -6.61
C LEU A 381 13.25 0.85 -6.10
N GLU A 382 14.58 0.90 -6.01
CA GLU A 382 15.35 -0.25 -5.51
C GLU A 382 15.05 -0.57 -4.04
N CYS A 383 14.82 0.44 -3.20
CA CYS A 383 14.42 0.23 -1.81
C CYS A 383 13.01 -0.40 -1.68
N THR A 384 12.10 -0.09 -2.59
CA THR A 384 10.75 -0.68 -2.62
C THR A 384 10.78 -2.08 -3.25
N LYS A 385 11.56 -2.33 -4.29
CA LYS A 385 11.76 -3.67 -4.89
C LYS A 385 12.42 -4.66 -3.94
N ALA A 386 13.42 -4.21 -3.18
CA ALA A 386 14.12 -5.07 -2.24
C ALA A 386 13.28 -5.44 -1.02
N THR A 387 12.36 -4.56 -0.60
CA THR A 387 11.59 -4.76 0.63
C THR A 387 10.11 -4.99 0.37
N GLY A 388 9.44 -4.10 -0.37
CA GLY A 388 7.97 -4.00 -0.40
C GLY A 388 7.41 -3.43 0.91
N CYS A 389 8.13 -2.51 1.55
CA CYS A 389 7.81 -2.03 2.89
C CYS A 389 6.67 -0.99 2.86
N PRO A 390 5.56 -1.19 3.62
CA PRO A 390 4.49 -0.19 3.71
C PRO A 390 4.87 1.01 4.61
N GLY A 391 6.08 1.02 5.18
CA GLY A 391 6.68 2.23 5.76
C GLY A 391 7.25 3.20 4.73
N LEU A 392 7.22 2.83 3.44
CA LEU A 392 7.56 3.68 2.30
C LEU A 392 6.27 4.17 1.64
N THR A 393 6.29 5.41 1.17
CA THR A 393 5.22 6.04 0.40
C THR A 393 5.79 6.78 -0.80
N LEU A 394 4.92 7.35 -1.63
CA LEU A 394 5.26 8.17 -2.78
C LEU A 394 4.78 9.60 -2.53
N GLU A 395 5.64 10.57 -2.82
CA GLU A 395 5.38 12.00 -2.65
C GLU A 395 5.60 12.70 -3.99
N GLN A 396 4.64 13.54 -4.41
CA GLN A 396 4.83 14.42 -5.56
C GLN A 396 5.64 15.64 -5.13
N THR A 397 6.69 15.96 -5.89
CA THR A 397 7.58 17.10 -5.64
C THR A 397 7.80 17.89 -6.92
N PRO A 398 8.35 19.11 -6.86
CA PRO A 398 8.77 19.82 -8.09
C PRO A 398 9.87 19.10 -8.89
N TYR A 399 10.45 18.03 -8.35
CA TYR A 399 11.40 17.13 -9.00
C TYR A 399 10.76 15.81 -9.46
N GLY A 400 9.42 15.78 -9.55
CA GLY A 400 8.61 14.63 -9.90
C GLY A 400 8.30 13.75 -8.69
N GLN A 401 7.73 12.58 -8.94
CA GLN A 401 7.42 11.62 -7.90
C GLN A 401 8.71 11.09 -7.23
N LYS A 402 8.75 11.09 -5.90
CA LYS A 402 9.85 10.58 -5.09
C LYS A 402 9.36 9.56 -4.07
N VAL A 403 10.23 8.62 -3.71
CA VAL A 403 10.01 7.75 -2.56
C VAL A 403 10.23 8.56 -1.28
N GLN A 404 9.34 8.41 -0.31
CA GLN A 404 9.39 9.05 1.00
C GLN A 404 9.07 8.05 2.12
N ILE A 405 9.48 8.36 3.35
CA ILE A 405 9.09 7.60 4.55
C ILE A 405 7.67 7.98 4.98
N ASP A 406 6.85 7.01 5.33
CA ASP A 406 5.58 7.28 6.00
C ASP A 406 5.79 7.38 7.53
N LYS A 407 5.60 8.57 8.11
CA LYS A 407 5.79 8.83 9.56
C LYS A 407 4.81 8.03 10.45
N THR A 408 3.68 7.62 9.90
CA THR A 408 2.63 6.88 10.61
C THR A 408 2.97 5.40 10.69
N TRP A 409 3.46 4.83 9.59
CA TRP A 409 3.71 3.39 9.48
C TRP A 409 5.14 2.98 9.81
N CYS A 410 6.13 3.80 9.44
CA CYS A 410 7.53 3.49 9.64
C CYS A 410 7.84 3.31 11.13
N VAL A 411 8.68 2.32 11.41
CA VAL A 411 9.14 1.97 12.76
C VAL A 411 10.63 2.23 12.96
N ASN A 412 11.27 2.91 12.01
CA ASN A 412 12.68 3.29 12.02
C ASN A 412 13.66 2.10 12.13
N ASP A 413 13.31 0.93 11.57
CA ASP A 413 14.17 -0.27 11.57
C ASP A 413 15.33 -0.20 10.55
N GLY A 414 15.35 0.79 9.67
CA GLY A 414 16.36 0.93 8.61
C GLY A 414 16.39 -0.23 7.61
N ALA A 415 15.36 -1.09 7.54
CA ALA A 415 15.34 -2.24 6.64
C ALA A 415 15.48 -1.84 5.16
N CYS A 416 14.90 -0.69 4.79
CA CYS A 416 14.95 -0.11 3.44
C CYS A 416 16.31 0.50 3.06
N THR A 417 17.18 0.80 4.04
CA THR A 417 18.51 1.38 3.79
C THR A 417 19.57 0.32 3.49
N ARG A 418 19.26 -0.96 3.78
CA ARG A 418 20.15 -2.11 3.70
C ARG A 418 19.89 -2.98 2.46
N SER A 419 19.47 -2.36 1.35
CA SER A 419 19.19 -3.08 0.11
C SER A 419 20.48 -3.30 -0.67
N LEU A 420 20.79 -4.53 -1.05
CA LEU A 420 21.86 -4.79 -2.01
C LEU A 420 21.39 -4.38 -3.41
N VAL A 421 22.25 -3.75 -4.21
CA VAL A 421 21.95 -3.56 -5.64
C VAL A 421 23.12 -4.06 -6.48
N ALA A 422 22.75 -4.79 -7.53
CA ALA A 422 23.60 -5.51 -8.47
C ALA A 422 24.45 -6.66 -7.86
N PRO A 423 24.52 -7.83 -8.52
CA PRO A 423 25.57 -8.79 -8.25
C PRO A 423 26.90 -8.20 -8.73
N ASP A 424 27.83 -7.95 -7.81
CA ASP A 424 29.20 -7.57 -8.14
C ASP A 424 30.07 -8.85 -8.22
N PRO A 425 30.94 -8.96 -9.25
CA PRO A 425 31.99 -9.95 -9.29
C PRO A 425 32.91 -10.05 -8.06
N ALA A 426 32.92 -9.06 -7.16
CA ALA A 426 33.69 -9.07 -5.91
C ALA A 426 32.86 -9.42 -4.65
N GLY A 427 31.55 -9.69 -4.77
CA GLY A 427 30.66 -10.02 -3.64
C GLY A 427 29.47 -9.06 -3.50
N PRO A 428 28.52 -9.33 -2.59
CA PRO A 428 27.33 -8.50 -2.42
C PRO A 428 27.67 -7.05 -2.02
N GLN A 429 27.14 -6.08 -2.77
CA GLN A 429 27.31 -4.66 -2.50
C GLN A 429 26.05 -4.06 -1.84
N VAL A 430 26.12 -3.74 -0.54
CA VAL A 430 25.08 -2.93 0.12
C VAL A 430 25.16 -1.52 -0.44
N LYS A 431 24.17 -1.07 -1.21
CA LYS A 431 24.13 0.34 -1.61
C LYS A 431 23.25 1.11 -0.65
N ALA A 432 23.90 1.77 0.30
CA ALA A 432 23.26 2.88 1.00
C ALA A 432 22.91 3.94 -0.06
N CYS A 433 21.61 4.06 -0.37
CA CYS A 433 21.15 5.14 -1.23
C CYS A 433 21.39 6.47 -0.49
N PRO A 434 22.13 7.43 -1.07
CA PRO A 434 22.56 8.64 -0.36
C PRO A 434 21.42 9.58 0.01
N SER A 435 20.20 9.32 -0.48
CA SER A 435 19.01 10.03 -0.04
C SER A 435 18.59 9.66 1.39
N PHE A 436 19.03 8.51 1.92
CA PHE A 436 18.69 8.10 3.28
C PHE A 436 19.57 8.81 4.32
N GLY A 437 18.94 9.22 5.41
CA GLY A 437 19.61 9.72 6.60
C GLY A 437 18.85 9.37 7.87
N GLU A 438 19.53 9.48 9.00
CA GLU A 438 18.93 9.49 10.33
C GLU A 438 18.76 10.95 10.74
N VAL A 439 17.53 11.31 11.13
CA VAL A 439 17.15 12.62 11.65
C VAL A 439 16.87 12.44 13.13
N ARG A 440 17.62 13.15 13.96
CA ARG A 440 17.39 13.20 15.40
C ARG A 440 16.91 14.59 15.77
N VAL A 441 15.69 14.67 16.28
CA VAL A 441 15.10 15.91 16.77
C VAL A 441 15.32 16.00 18.27
N THR A 442 15.87 17.11 18.74
CA THR A 442 16.04 17.41 20.16
C THR A 442 15.24 18.64 20.54
N ARG A 443 14.61 18.59 21.72
CA ARG A 443 13.75 19.65 22.25
C ARG A 443 14.15 20.00 23.67
N THR A 444 14.07 21.28 23.99
CA THR A 444 14.34 21.81 25.34
C THR A 444 13.06 22.14 26.11
N GLN A 445 11.93 22.24 25.39
CA GLN A 445 10.61 22.52 25.95
C GLN A 445 9.51 21.79 25.17
N ALA A 446 8.30 21.75 25.74
CA ALA A 446 7.16 21.10 25.08
C ALA A 446 6.83 21.79 23.73
N PRO A 447 6.54 21.01 22.67
CA PRO A 447 6.13 21.56 21.38
C PRO A 447 4.74 22.20 21.46
N LEU A 448 4.50 23.26 20.69
CA LEU A 448 3.17 23.85 20.53
C LEU A 448 2.37 23.03 19.52
N ALA A 449 1.41 22.24 19.98
CA ALA A 449 0.59 21.46 19.06
C ALA A 449 -0.28 22.40 18.21
N ALA A 450 -0.27 22.21 16.89
CA ALA A 450 -1.06 23.05 15.97
C ALA A 450 -2.56 23.03 16.29
N ILE A 451 -3.05 21.92 16.84
CA ILE A 451 -4.43 21.78 17.31
C ILE A 451 -4.80 22.71 18.47
N ASP A 452 -3.83 23.21 19.24
CA ASP A 452 -4.07 24.16 20.35
C ASP A 452 -4.38 25.57 19.85
N ARG A 453 -4.16 25.84 18.55
CA ARG A 453 -4.51 27.11 17.90
C ARG A 453 -5.95 27.15 17.38
N LEU A 454 -6.66 26.04 17.46
CA LEU A 454 -8.02 25.90 16.95
C LEU A 454 -9.05 26.06 18.06
N ASP A 455 -10.11 26.78 17.75
CA ASP A 455 -11.27 26.92 18.63
C ASP A 455 -12.37 25.94 18.22
N PHE A 456 -12.87 25.19 19.20
CA PHE A 456 -13.96 24.22 19.03
C PHE A 456 -15.25 24.67 19.74
N ILE A 457 -15.24 25.86 20.37
CA ILE A 457 -16.39 26.39 21.11
C ILE A 457 -17.50 26.78 20.12
N GLY A 458 -18.75 26.43 20.46
CA GLY A 458 -19.93 26.89 19.72
C GLY A 458 -20.18 26.18 18.38
N LEU A 459 -19.52 25.04 18.11
CA LEU A 459 -19.82 24.23 16.93
C LEU A 459 -21.29 23.80 16.92
N PRO A 460 -22.07 24.11 15.86
CA PRO A 460 -23.47 23.78 15.82
C PRO A 460 -23.69 22.27 15.72
N ASP A 461 -24.75 21.78 16.36
CA ASP A 461 -25.20 20.41 16.17
C ASP A 461 -25.92 20.28 14.81
N PRO A 462 -25.56 19.28 14.00
CA PRO A 462 -26.20 19.05 12.71
C PRO A 462 -27.62 18.52 12.89
N SER A 463 -28.47 18.70 11.87
CA SER A 463 -29.74 17.98 11.81
C SER A 463 -29.47 16.51 11.52
N VAL A 464 -29.85 15.64 12.46
CA VAL A 464 -29.66 14.19 12.37
C VAL A 464 -31.03 13.51 12.36
N GLU A 465 -31.39 12.88 11.24
CA GLU A 465 -32.57 12.03 11.17
C GLU A 465 -32.29 10.68 11.85
N LYS A 466 -33.13 10.30 12.81
CA LYS A 466 -33.07 8.94 13.38
C LYS A 466 -33.42 7.93 12.29
N ALA A 467 -32.77 6.77 12.34
CA ALA A 467 -33.10 5.67 11.46
C ALA A 467 -34.48 5.09 11.86
N GLY A 468 -35.53 5.45 11.11
CA GLY A 468 -36.88 4.88 11.30
C GLY A 468 -36.98 3.42 10.84
N GLY A 469 -36.08 2.98 9.93
CA GLY A 469 -35.99 1.61 9.42
C GLY A 469 -34.59 1.01 9.66
N VAL A 470 -33.91 0.63 8.57
CA VAL A 470 -32.53 0.14 8.60
C VAL A 470 -31.58 1.23 8.07
N TRP A 471 -30.49 1.48 8.80
CA TRP A 471 -29.38 2.31 8.33
C TRP A 471 -28.11 1.47 8.18
N HIS A 472 -27.42 1.64 7.05
CA HIS A 472 -26.23 0.90 6.65
C HIS A 472 -25.03 1.84 6.46
N GLY A 473 -23.99 1.63 7.25
CA GLY A 473 -22.69 2.29 7.12
C GLY A 473 -21.63 1.31 6.64
N TYR A 474 -20.89 1.68 5.60
CA TYR A 474 -19.73 0.96 5.08
C TYR A 474 -18.47 1.78 5.35
N LEU A 475 -17.56 1.25 6.16
CA LEU A 475 -16.28 1.88 6.46
C LEU A 475 -15.19 1.14 5.69
N ALA A 476 -14.39 1.86 4.90
CA ALA A 476 -13.37 1.27 4.06
C ALA A 476 -12.00 1.89 4.34
N GLY A 477 -10.95 1.08 4.39
CA GLY A 477 -9.61 1.59 4.63
C GLY A 477 -8.51 0.55 4.55
N VAL A 478 -7.30 0.96 4.91
CA VAL A 478 -6.14 0.07 4.94
C VAL A 478 -5.90 -0.45 6.37
N GLY A 479 -5.49 -1.71 6.47
CA GLY A 479 -5.19 -2.37 7.73
C GLY A 479 -4.21 -1.54 8.57
N GLY A 480 -4.63 -1.21 9.80
CA GLY A 480 -3.90 -0.38 10.76
C GLY A 480 -4.31 1.11 10.79
N MET A 481 -5.17 1.59 9.89
CA MET A 481 -5.70 2.98 9.91
C MET A 481 -6.84 3.19 10.93
N GLY A 482 -7.10 2.21 11.81
CA GLY A 482 -8.12 2.35 12.85
C GLY A 482 -9.58 2.16 12.38
N ILE A 483 -9.82 1.40 11.30
CA ILE A 483 -11.18 1.00 10.87
C ILE A 483 -11.93 0.25 11.99
N GLY A 484 -11.27 -0.70 12.66
CA GLY A 484 -11.85 -1.41 13.80
C GLY A 484 -12.19 -0.48 14.98
N THR A 485 -11.35 0.53 15.22
CA THR A 485 -11.61 1.56 16.24
C THR A 485 -12.84 2.40 15.89
N ALA A 486 -12.93 2.89 14.65
CA ALA A 486 -14.08 3.66 14.18
C ALA A 486 -15.37 2.83 14.26
N THR A 487 -15.29 1.56 13.87
CA THR A 487 -16.40 0.58 13.99
C THR A 487 -16.82 0.39 15.43
N ALA A 488 -15.88 0.21 16.36
CA ALA A 488 -16.19 0.05 17.79
C ALA A 488 -16.90 1.28 18.37
N ILE A 489 -16.46 2.49 18.00
CA ILE A 489 -17.12 3.75 18.39
C ILE A 489 -18.57 3.76 17.87
N LEU A 490 -18.76 3.49 16.58
CA LEU A 490 -20.09 3.46 15.97
C LEU A 490 -21.00 2.41 16.60
N VAL A 491 -20.51 1.18 16.80
CA VAL A 491 -21.28 0.08 17.42
C VAL A 491 -21.74 0.46 18.82
N ARG A 492 -20.85 0.99 19.66
CA ARG A 492 -21.19 1.40 21.03
C ARG A 492 -22.15 2.60 21.05
N ALA A 493 -21.92 3.59 20.19
CA ALA A 493 -22.81 4.75 20.07
C ALA A 493 -24.21 4.32 19.61
N GLY A 494 -24.31 3.44 18.61
CA GLY A 494 -25.57 2.91 18.11
C GLY A 494 -26.34 2.11 19.16
N HIS A 495 -25.63 1.29 19.95
CA HIS A 495 -26.25 0.57 21.06
C HIS A 495 -26.81 1.53 22.13
N ARG A 496 -26.08 2.61 22.43
CA ARG A 496 -26.52 3.66 23.37
C ARG A 496 -27.73 4.45 22.86
N GLU A 497 -27.91 4.56 21.55
CA GLU A 497 -29.12 5.13 20.95
C GLU A 497 -30.34 4.19 20.99
N GLY A 498 -30.14 2.91 21.36
CA GLY A 498 -31.19 1.90 21.45
C GLY A 498 -31.41 1.10 20.15
N TYR A 499 -30.53 1.23 19.16
CA TYR A 499 -30.61 0.41 17.94
C TYR A 499 -30.21 -1.04 18.21
N SER A 500 -30.83 -1.97 17.48
CA SER A 500 -30.27 -3.31 17.29
C SER A 500 -29.10 -3.20 16.31
N VAL A 501 -27.88 -3.27 16.81
CA VAL A 501 -26.66 -3.13 16.00
C VAL A 501 -26.19 -4.49 15.50
N LYS A 502 -26.00 -4.62 14.20
CA LYS A 502 -25.28 -5.74 13.55
C LYS A 502 -24.05 -5.19 12.87
N PHE A 503 -22.93 -5.92 12.92
CA PHE A 503 -21.74 -5.50 12.20
C PHE A 503 -20.94 -6.70 11.69
N CYS A 504 -20.11 -6.46 10.68
CA CYS A 504 -19.20 -7.44 10.11
C CYS A 504 -17.88 -6.75 9.76
N ASP A 505 -16.79 -7.23 10.33
CA ASP A 505 -15.44 -6.76 10.04
C ASP A 505 -14.73 -7.75 9.12
N LYS A 506 -14.26 -7.27 7.97
CA LYS A 506 -13.36 -8.04 7.12
C LYS A 506 -11.93 -7.62 7.43
N LYS A 507 -11.19 -8.53 8.06
CA LYS A 507 -9.74 -8.42 8.22
C LYS A 507 -9.03 -8.94 6.97
N GLY A 508 -7.92 -8.31 6.60
CA GLY A 508 -7.06 -8.79 5.51
C GLY A 508 -6.08 -9.87 5.99
N LEU A 509 -5.45 -10.57 5.04
CA LEU A 509 -4.36 -11.52 5.35
C LEU A 509 -3.17 -10.81 6.03
N ALA A 510 -2.89 -9.57 5.61
CA ALA A 510 -1.89 -8.73 6.23
C ALA A 510 -2.51 -7.88 7.35
N ILE A 511 -1.79 -7.76 8.47
CA ILE A 511 -2.18 -6.92 9.61
C ILE A 511 -2.11 -5.43 9.22
N ARG A 512 -1.09 -5.05 8.43
CA ARG A 512 -0.92 -3.70 7.86
C ARG A 512 -0.93 -3.78 6.34
N ASN A 513 -1.34 -2.69 5.67
CA ASN A 513 -1.35 -2.57 4.21
C ASN A 513 -2.36 -3.46 3.44
N GLY A 514 -3.10 -4.35 4.10
CA GLY A 514 -4.20 -5.09 3.49
C GLY A 514 -5.48 -4.25 3.42
N GLY A 515 -6.28 -4.42 2.37
CA GLY A 515 -7.60 -3.79 2.28
C GLY A 515 -8.56 -4.36 3.33
N VAL A 516 -9.16 -3.50 4.16
CA VAL A 516 -10.10 -3.85 5.23
C VAL A 516 -11.37 -3.02 5.11
N TYR A 517 -12.48 -3.61 5.54
CA TYR A 517 -13.74 -2.89 5.62
C TYR A 517 -14.58 -3.38 6.78
N SER A 518 -15.52 -2.53 7.19
CA SER A 518 -16.52 -2.83 8.20
C SER A 518 -17.89 -2.43 7.68
N MET A 519 -18.86 -3.33 7.85
CA MET A 519 -20.27 -3.08 7.59
C MET A 519 -20.97 -2.91 8.93
N VAL A 520 -21.63 -1.79 9.14
CA VAL A 520 -22.41 -1.50 10.36
C VAL A 520 -23.86 -1.29 9.95
N THR A 521 -24.76 -1.97 10.64
CA THR A 521 -26.20 -1.87 10.42
C THR A 521 -26.89 -1.50 11.71
N TYR A 522 -27.65 -0.41 11.69
CA TYR A 522 -28.56 -0.03 12.75
C TYR A 522 -29.98 -0.36 12.33
N ALA A 523 -30.61 -1.28 13.06
CA ALA A 523 -32.00 -1.63 12.88
C ALA A 523 -32.83 -1.02 14.03
N GLY A 524 -33.90 -0.32 13.67
CA GLY A 524 -34.99 -0.02 14.61
C GLY A 524 -35.67 -1.28 15.11
N SER A 525 -36.56 -1.15 16.11
CA SER A 525 -37.29 -2.28 16.71
C SER A 525 -38.08 -3.11 15.69
N GLU A 526 -38.59 -2.48 14.63
CA GLU A 526 -39.38 -3.11 13.57
C GLU A 526 -38.52 -3.78 12.48
N ALA A 527 -37.20 -3.65 12.53
CA ALA A 527 -36.29 -4.13 11.51
C ALA A 527 -35.33 -5.25 11.98
N ALA A 528 -35.79 -6.08 12.93
CA ALA A 528 -35.02 -7.20 13.49
C ALA A 528 -34.56 -8.25 12.45
N TYR A 529 -35.08 -8.19 11.21
CA TYR A 529 -34.68 -9.05 10.09
C TYR A 529 -33.29 -8.71 9.51
N ALA A 530 -32.74 -7.53 9.80
CA ALA A 530 -31.52 -7.04 9.16
C ALA A 530 -30.30 -7.94 9.44
N SER A 531 -29.56 -8.27 8.38
CA SER A 531 -28.32 -9.04 8.48
C SER A 531 -27.09 -8.17 8.77
N ASN A 532 -25.97 -8.81 9.09
CA ASN A 532 -24.67 -8.15 9.26
C ASN A 532 -23.97 -7.77 7.94
N VAL A 533 -24.51 -8.21 6.80
CA VAL A 533 -24.03 -7.84 5.46
C VAL A 533 -25.01 -6.82 4.85
N ILE A 534 -24.48 -5.77 4.23
CA ILE A 534 -25.25 -4.76 3.52
C ILE A 534 -25.64 -5.32 2.14
N PRO A 535 -26.93 -5.30 1.75
CA PRO A 535 -27.32 -5.67 0.40
C PRO A 535 -26.66 -4.74 -0.64
N TYR A 536 -26.37 -5.27 -1.82
CA TYR A 536 -25.82 -4.50 -2.93
C TYR A 536 -26.67 -3.26 -3.23
N GLY A 537 -26.02 -2.11 -3.35
CA GLY A 537 -26.66 -0.81 -3.57
C GLY A 537 -27.38 -0.17 -2.38
N HIS A 538 -27.45 -0.81 -1.20
CA HIS A 538 -28.23 -0.34 -0.04
C HIS A 538 -27.44 0.43 1.02
N ALA A 539 -26.15 0.74 0.82
CA ALA A 539 -25.40 1.55 1.79
C ALA A 539 -25.97 2.98 1.87
N ASN A 540 -26.24 3.48 3.08
CA ASN A 540 -26.61 4.88 3.30
C ASN A 540 -25.37 5.79 3.37
N LEU A 541 -24.28 5.27 3.93
CA LEU A 541 -23.00 5.97 4.03
C LEU A 541 -21.86 5.05 3.64
N ILE A 542 -21.02 5.48 2.70
CA ILE A 542 -19.65 4.97 2.53
C ILE A 542 -18.71 5.99 3.16
N LEU A 543 -18.00 5.57 4.20
CA LEU A 543 -16.94 6.33 4.86
C LEU A 543 -15.58 5.75 4.43
N GLY A 544 -14.99 6.38 3.42
CA GLY A 544 -13.72 5.99 2.82
C GLY A 544 -12.54 6.61 3.55
N ILE A 545 -11.91 5.89 4.48
CA ILE A 545 -10.67 6.33 5.14
C ILE A 545 -9.47 6.26 4.17
N ASP A 546 -9.54 5.36 3.19
CA ASP A 546 -8.63 5.28 2.03
C ASP A 546 -9.45 5.32 0.74
N LEU A 547 -9.01 6.13 -0.23
CA LEU A 547 -9.77 6.37 -1.47
C LEU A 547 -9.95 5.10 -2.33
N LEU A 548 -8.90 4.28 -2.45
CA LEU A 548 -8.94 3.05 -3.25
C LEU A 548 -9.91 2.03 -2.65
N GLU A 549 -9.86 1.83 -1.33
CA GLU A 549 -10.75 0.90 -0.65
C GLU A 549 -12.20 1.41 -0.60
N ALA A 550 -12.42 2.74 -0.62
CA ALA A 550 -13.74 3.31 -0.80
C ALA A 550 -14.32 2.98 -2.18
N ALA A 551 -13.51 3.06 -3.24
CA ALA A 551 -13.94 2.70 -4.60
C ALA A 551 -14.31 1.20 -4.74
N ARG A 552 -13.70 0.31 -3.94
CA ARG A 552 -14.14 -1.11 -3.89
C ARG A 552 -15.59 -1.29 -3.44
N ALA A 553 -16.14 -0.34 -2.69
CA ALA A 553 -17.52 -0.38 -2.22
C ALA A 553 -18.56 -0.25 -3.36
N ILE A 554 -18.12 0.08 -4.57
CA ILE A 554 -18.96 0.21 -5.78
C ILE A 554 -18.48 -0.71 -6.92
N ASP A 555 -17.45 -1.53 -6.69
CA ASP A 555 -16.86 -2.40 -7.71
C ASP A 555 -17.68 -3.68 -7.90
N PRO A 556 -18.28 -3.92 -9.09
CA PRO A 556 -19.12 -5.09 -9.35
C PRO A 556 -18.37 -6.41 -9.35
N ALA A 557 -17.03 -6.39 -9.52
CA ALA A 557 -16.19 -7.59 -9.49
C ALA A 557 -16.09 -8.20 -8.09
N THR A 558 -16.52 -7.46 -7.06
CA THR A 558 -16.41 -7.88 -5.67
C THR A 558 -17.78 -8.05 -5.01
N ASN A 559 -17.80 -8.74 -3.87
CA ASN A 559 -18.98 -8.78 -3.00
C ASN A 559 -19.19 -7.48 -2.19
N GLN A 560 -18.45 -6.40 -2.47
CA GLN A 560 -18.46 -5.14 -1.72
C GLN A 560 -19.30 -4.04 -2.39
N ARG A 561 -19.97 -4.30 -3.53
CA ARG A 561 -20.80 -3.37 -4.33
C ARG A 561 -22.06 -2.82 -3.62
N VAL A 562 -21.88 -2.17 -2.48
CA VAL A 562 -22.94 -1.70 -1.58
C VAL A 562 -23.41 -0.27 -1.92
N GLY A 563 -22.63 0.50 -2.68
CA GLY A 563 -22.98 1.88 -3.04
C GLY A 563 -23.91 1.99 -4.26
N SER A 564 -24.84 2.95 -4.23
CA SER A 564 -25.68 3.31 -5.37
C SER A 564 -26.08 4.79 -5.38
N ARG A 565 -26.42 5.30 -6.57
CA ARG A 565 -26.98 6.66 -6.74
C ARG A 565 -28.30 6.88 -5.98
N ARG A 566 -29.02 5.80 -5.68
CA ARG A 566 -30.35 5.88 -5.05
C ARG A 566 -30.25 6.14 -3.55
N HIS A 567 -29.30 5.51 -2.87
CA HIS A 567 -29.26 5.46 -1.41
C HIS A 567 -28.04 6.12 -0.77
N THR A 568 -26.91 6.18 -1.48
CA THR A 568 -25.62 6.34 -0.82
C THR A 568 -25.12 7.78 -0.77
N ALA A 569 -24.68 8.21 0.41
CA ALA A 569 -23.76 9.33 0.59
C ALA A 569 -22.33 8.80 0.71
N VAL A 570 -21.35 9.54 0.17
CA VAL A 570 -19.94 9.17 0.23
C VAL A 570 -19.14 10.28 0.90
N ILE A 571 -18.35 9.91 1.90
CA ILE A 571 -17.36 10.78 2.52
C ILE A 571 -16.02 10.09 2.36
N ALA A 572 -15.14 10.66 1.54
CA ALA A 572 -13.88 10.05 1.15
C ALA A 572 -12.69 10.92 1.56
N ASN A 573 -11.72 10.30 2.22
CA ASN A 573 -10.39 10.84 2.35
C ASN A 573 -9.71 10.71 0.97
N THR A 574 -9.35 11.82 0.34
CA THR A 574 -8.79 11.82 -1.02
C THR A 574 -7.33 11.39 -1.05
N HIS A 575 -6.70 11.23 0.12
CA HIS A 575 -5.36 10.67 0.23
C HIS A 575 -5.34 9.21 -0.21
N LEU A 576 -4.44 8.89 -1.14
CA LEU A 576 -4.25 7.54 -1.64
C LEU A 576 -3.07 6.87 -0.96
N THR A 577 -3.32 5.81 -0.17
CA THR A 577 -2.25 4.97 0.34
C THR A 577 -1.74 4.07 -0.80
N PRO A 578 -0.45 4.13 -1.19
CA PRO A 578 0.04 3.35 -2.32
C PRO A 578 -0.11 1.84 -2.06
N THR A 579 -0.39 1.08 -3.12
CA THR A 579 -0.32 -0.40 -3.06
C THR A 579 1.12 -0.86 -3.21
N ILE A 580 1.41 -2.14 -2.92
CA ILE A 580 2.77 -2.67 -3.15
C ILE A 580 3.14 -2.64 -4.64
N LYS A 581 2.22 -2.98 -5.54
CA LYS A 581 2.46 -2.86 -6.98
C LYS A 581 2.73 -1.41 -7.40
N THR A 582 2.04 -0.44 -6.79
CA THR A 582 2.32 1.00 -6.99
C THR A 582 3.71 1.38 -6.50
N LEU A 583 4.13 0.93 -5.30
CA LEU A 583 5.48 1.17 -4.78
C LEU A 583 6.57 0.53 -5.65
N LEU A 584 6.25 -0.55 -6.36
CA LEU A 584 7.15 -1.22 -7.31
C LEU A 584 7.14 -0.59 -8.71
N GLY A 585 6.29 0.42 -8.96
CA GLY A 585 6.14 1.05 -10.27
C GLY A 585 5.44 0.17 -11.31
N GLN A 586 4.70 -0.87 -10.88
CA GLN A 586 4.01 -1.82 -11.77
C GLN A 586 2.58 -1.39 -12.10
N THR A 587 1.95 -0.57 -11.25
CA THR A 587 0.58 -0.09 -11.41
C THR A 587 0.48 1.38 -11.01
N ALA A 588 -0.27 2.16 -11.78
CA ALA A 588 -0.66 3.51 -11.41
C ALA A 588 -2.14 3.54 -11.02
N THR A 589 -2.50 4.42 -10.10
CA THR A 589 -3.89 4.70 -9.75
C THR A 589 -4.07 6.19 -9.84
N ASP A 590 -5.06 6.61 -10.62
CA ASP A 590 -5.45 8.01 -10.69
C ASP A 590 -6.50 8.31 -9.60
N PRO A 591 -6.15 9.10 -8.56
CA PRO A 591 -7.10 9.50 -7.53
C PRO A 591 -8.31 10.25 -8.11
N ALA A 592 -8.11 11.07 -9.15
CA ALA A 592 -9.19 11.87 -9.74
C ALA A 592 -10.24 10.99 -10.44
N GLN A 593 -9.78 9.94 -11.13
CA GLN A 593 -10.68 8.93 -11.70
C GLN A 593 -11.47 8.21 -10.61
N LEU A 594 -10.82 7.78 -9.52
CA LEU A 594 -11.52 7.11 -8.40
C LEU A 594 -12.57 8.01 -7.76
N GLU A 595 -12.26 9.28 -7.54
CA GLU A 595 -13.24 10.26 -7.06
C GLU A 595 -14.40 10.42 -8.04
N THR A 596 -14.12 10.45 -9.34
CA THR A 596 -15.15 10.56 -10.39
C THR A 596 -16.08 9.35 -10.36
N ASP A 597 -15.53 8.15 -10.23
CA ASP A 597 -16.31 6.91 -10.14
C ASP A 597 -17.17 6.87 -8.86
N LEU A 598 -16.61 7.28 -7.72
CA LEU A 598 -17.37 7.40 -6.47
C LEU A 598 -18.50 8.42 -6.58
N ARG A 599 -18.23 9.63 -7.07
CA ARG A 599 -19.24 10.67 -7.32
C ARG A 599 -20.33 10.16 -8.23
N ARG A 600 -19.96 9.43 -9.29
CA ARG A 600 -20.89 8.82 -10.23
C ARG A 600 -21.84 7.86 -9.52
N HIS A 601 -21.44 7.14 -8.48
CA HIS A 601 -22.30 6.18 -7.76
C HIS A 601 -22.84 6.70 -6.42
N THR A 602 -22.80 8.01 -6.21
CA THR A 602 -23.32 8.69 -5.03
C THR A 602 -24.62 9.41 -5.36
N ARG A 603 -25.51 9.56 -4.37
CA ARG A 603 -26.69 10.44 -4.49
C ARG A 603 -26.25 11.86 -4.84
N ALA A 604 -27.01 12.54 -5.71
CA ALA A 604 -26.68 13.89 -6.16
C ALA A 604 -26.46 14.85 -4.97
N GLY A 605 -25.34 15.58 -4.95
CA GLY A 605 -24.98 16.50 -3.86
C GLY A 605 -24.53 15.85 -2.54
N HIS A 606 -24.33 14.53 -2.51
CA HIS A 606 -23.99 13.77 -1.29
C HIS A 606 -22.58 13.17 -1.28
N TYR A 607 -21.71 13.61 -2.20
CA TYR A 607 -20.29 13.27 -2.18
C TYR A 607 -19.50 14.38 -1.48
N HIS A 608 -18.63 14.01 -0.54
CA HIS A 608 -17.70 14.91 0.12
C HIS A 608 -16.29 14.30 0.12
N GLY A 609 -15.37 14.93 -0.62
CA GLY A 609 -13.96 14.53 -0.70
C GLY A 609 -13.05 15.56 -0.05
N ILE A 610 -12.15 15.12 0.82
CA ILE A 610 -11.16 15.99 1.46
C ILE A 610 -9.89 15.20 1.85
N ASP A 611 -8.71 15.80 1.71
CA ASP A 611 -7.45 15.17 2.14
C ASP A 611 -7.26 15.32 3.66
N VAL A 612 -7.98 14.46 4.40
CA VAL A 612 -7.91 14.43 5.87
C VAL A 612 -6.55 13.95 6.35
N SER A 613 -5.87 13.08 5.59
CA SER A 613 -4.54 12.59 5.94
C SER A 613 -3.51 13.72 5.98
N ALA A 614 -3.45 14.59 4.98
CA ALA A 614 -2.55 15.73 4.95
C ALA A 614 -2.81 16.70 6.11
N ILE A 615 -4.10 17.00 6.38
CA ILE A 615 -4.51 17.86 7.50
C ILE A 615 -4.10 17.24 8.84
N THR A 616 -4.37 15.95 9.04
CA THR A 616 -4.06 15.25 10.29
C THR A 616 -2.54 15.16 10.51
N ASP A 617 -1.75 14.90 9.45
CA ASP A 617 -0.29 14.86 9.54
C ASP A 617 0.30 16.21 9.99
N ARG A 618 -0.27 17.33 9.54
CA ARG A 618 0.17 18.66 9.97
C ARG A 618 -0.30 19.04 11.37
N ILE A 619 -1.52 18.65 11.74
CA ILE A 619 -2.11 19.05 13.02
C ILE A 619 -1.63 18.18 14.19
N PHE A 620 -1.46 16.87 13.96
CA PHE A 620 -1.07 15.88 14.98
C PHE A 620 0.33 15.27 14.74
N GLY A 621 1.02 15.65 13.67
CA GLY A 621 2.34 15.12 13.30
C GLY A 621 2.33 13.74 12.62
N ASN A 622 1.16 13.10 12.48
CA ASN A 622 0.96 11.78 11.87
C ASN A 622 -0.51 11.56 11.45
N GLN A 623 -0.81 10.46 10.75
CA GLN A 623 -2.15 10.16 10.22
C GLN A 623 -3.02 9.26 11.13
N ARG A 624 -2.63 9.00 12.39
CA ARG A 624 -3.32 8.00 13.25
C ARG A 624 -4.77 8.37 13.59
N TYR A 625 -5.10 9.66 13.55
CA TYR A 625 -6.42 10.18 13.94
C TYR A 625 -7.37 10.39 12.76
N VAL A 626 -6.95 10.07 11.51
CA VAL A 626 -7.75 10.28 10.30
C VAL A 626 -9.13 9.62 10.43
N ASN A 627 -9.20 8.42 10.99
CA ASN A 627 -10.46 7.72 11.22
C ASN A 627 -11.44 8.51 12.10
N THR A 628 -10.97 9.08 13.20
CA THR A 628 -11.80 9.84 14.15
C THR A 628 -12.16 11.22 13.60
N VAL A 629 -11.25 11.87 12.87
CA VAL A 629 -11.56 13.11 12.13
C VAL A 629 -12.65 12.86 11.08
N MET A 630 -12.54 11.77 10.33
CA MET A 630 -13.55 11.36 9.34
C MET A 630 -14.93 11.09 9.97
N LEU A 631 -14.98 10.50 11.18
CA LEU A 631 -16.24 10.38 11.94
C LEU A 631 -16.82 11.75 12.31
N GLY A 632 -15.98 12.71 12.69
CA GLY A 632 -16.40 14.10 12.96
C GLY A 632 -16.99 14.78 11.73
N VAL A 633 -16.35 14.62 10.57
CA VAL A 633 -16.86 15.10 9.28
C VAL A 633 -18.22 14.46 8.97
N ALA A 634 -18.34 13.13 9.12
CA ALA A 634 -19.58 12.41 8.87
C ALA A 634 -20.72 12.81 9.79
N PHE A 635 -20.41 13.05 11.06
CA PHE A 635 -21.37 13.58 12.03
C PHE A 635 -21.84 14.97 11.61
N GLN A 636 -20.93 15.91 11.37
CA GLN A 636 -21.27 17.31 11.06
C GLN A 636 -22.03 17.48 9.74
N LEU A 637 -21.85 16.55 8.79
CA LEU A 637 -22.64 16.49 7.55
C LEU A 637 -24.03 15.84 7.72
N GLY A 638 -24.41 15.45 8.94
CA GLY A 638 -25.68 14.81 9.26
C GLY A 638 -25.82 13.39 8.69
N ARG A 639 -24.72 12.66 8.49
CA ARG A 639 -24.72 11.33 7.86
C ARG A 639 -24.69 10.16 8.84
N LEU A 640 -24.51 10.44 10.13
CA LEU A 640 -24.57 9.45 11.20
C LEU A 640 -25.87 9.65 12.01
N PRO A 641 -26.76 8.64 12.11
CA PRO A 641 -28.04 8.75 12.81
C PRO A 641 -27.86 8.62 14.35
N LEU A 642 -26.94 9.40 14.91
CA LEU A 642 -26.47 9.35 16.30
C LEU A 642 -26.47 10.76 16.90
N ARG A 643 -26.68 10.90 18.21
CA ARG A 643 -26.48 12.17 18.92
C ARG A 643 -25.00 12.39 19.25
N LEU A 644 -24.60 13.66 19.35
CA LEU A 644 -23.25 14.06 19.76
C LEU A 644 -22.81 13.35 21.04
N THR A 645 -23.66 13.41 22.07
CA THR A 645 -23.39 12.82 23.39
C THR A 645 -23.18 11.30 23.36
N SER A 646 -23.79 10.59 22.40
CA SER A 646 -23.60 9.15 22.23
C SER A 646 -22.26 8.83 21.60
N ILE A 647 -21.82 9.64 20.62
CA ILE A 647 -20.51 9.48 19.97
C ILE A 647 -19.38 9.83 20.94
N GLU A 648 -19.47 10.95 21.65
CA GLU A 648 -18.46 11.38 22.63
C GLU A 648 -18.27 10.32 23.72
N TRP A 649 -19.37 9.82 24.30
CA TRP A 649 -19.30 8.71 25.25
C TRP A 649 -18.67 7.46 24.64
N ALA A 650 -19.02 7.12 23.39
CA ALA A 650 -18.47 5.92 22.75
C ALA A 650 -16.97 6.05 22.47
N ILE A 651 -16.48 7.25 22.16
CA ILE A 651 -15.04 7.56 22.04
C ILE A 651 -14.36 7.30 23.38
N GLU A 652 -14.88 7.85 24.48
CA GLU A 652 -14.35 7.64 25.82
C GLU A 652 -14.31 6.16 26.22
N ALA A 653 -15.44 5.47 26.04
CA ALA A 653 -15.59 4.08 26.43
C ALA A 653 -14.72 3.13 25.59
N SER A 654 -14.44 3.46 24.32
CA SER A 654 -13.67 2.61 23.42
C SER A 654 -12.17 2.79 23.53
N LEU A 655 -11.70 3.98 23.94
CA LEU A 655 -10.30 4.40 23.80
C LEU A 655 -9.57 4.66 25.10
N GLY A 656 -10.27 4.75 26.24
CA GLY A 656 -9.66 4.90 27.55
C GLY A 656 -8.64 6.04 27.60
N GLY A 657 -7.36 5.72 27.88
CA GLY A 657 -6.29 6.72 28.03
C GLY A 657 -6.00 7.60 26.81
N THR A 658 -6.43 7.23 25.60
CA THR A 658 -6.28 8.04 24.38
C THR A 658 -7.56 8.75 23.95
N ALA A 659 -8.62 8.71 24.78
CA ALA A 659 -9.92 9.30 24.44
C ALA A 659 -9.84 10.82 24.24
N LYS A 660 -9.09 11.55 25.09
CA LYS A 660 -8.99 13.01 25.03
C LYS A 660 -8.51 13.51 23.66
N GLU A 661 -7.46 12.92 23.12
CA GLU A 661 -6.91 13.27 21.81
C GLU A 661 -7.87 12.91 20.68
N ASN A 662 -8.56 11.78 20.80
CA ASN A 662 -9.57 11.36 19.81
C ASN A 662 -10.82 12.24 19.85
N LEU A 663 -11.26 12.72 21.03
CA LEU A 663 -12.33 13.72 21.11
C LEU A 663 -11.92 15.00 20.39
N ARG A 664 -10.69 15.48 20.57
CA ARG A 664 -10.17 16.63 19.81
C ARG A 664 -10.11 16.36 18.30
N ALA A 665 -9.72 15.16 17.89
CA ALA A 665 -9.75 14.75 16.49
C ALA A 665 -11.18 14.72 15.92
N PHE A 666 -12.15 14.26 16.70
CA PHE A 666 -13.56 14.28 16.31
C PHE A 666 -14.06 15.72 16.16
N GLN A 667 -13.74 16.61 17.12
CA GLN A 667 -14.09 18.04 17.02
C GLN A 667 -13.38 18.73 15.85
N LEU A 668 -12.14 18.37 15.54
CA LEU A 668 -11.45 18.84 14.33
C LEU A 668 -12.22 18.46 13.06
N GLY A 669 -12.73 17.23 12.98
CA GLY A 669 -13.57 16.81 11.85
C GLY A 669 -14.85 17.62 11.71
N ARG A 670 -15.47 17.98 12.84
CA ARG A 670 -16.64 18.87 12.86
C ARG A 670 -16.28 20.29 12.40
N LEU A 671 -15.21 20.85 12.97
CA LEU A 671 -14.72 22.18 12.60
C LEU A 671 -14.34 22.25 11.12
N LEU A 672 -13.78 21.17 10.56
CA LEU A 672 -13.41 21.11 9.14
C LEU A 672 -14.61 21.30 8.19
N VAL A 673 -15.81 20.88 8.60
CA VAL A 673 -17.06 21.10 7.87
C VAL A 673 -17.62 22.50 8.14
N HIS A 674 -17.44 23.02 9.36
CA HIS A 674 -17.98 24.32 9.78
C HIS A 674 -17.15 25.52 9.29
N ASP A 675 -15.83 25.49 9.51
CA ASP A 675 -14.85 26.51 9.13
C ASP A 675 -13.57 25.85 8.61
N ARG A 676 -13.62 25.46 7.32
CA ARG A 676 -12.48 24.85 6.63
C ARG A 676 -11.28 25.79 6.55
N ALA A 677 -11.51 27.10 6.43
CA ALA A 677 -10.43 28.07 6.24
C ALA A 677 -9.55 28.17 7.49
N ALA A 678 -10.16 28.21 8.68
CA ALA A 678 -9.43 28.21 9.95
C ALA A 678 -8.56 26.95 10.11
N VAL A 679 -9.08 25.77 9.76
CA VAL A 679 -8.32 24.51 9.85
C VAL A 679 -7.13 24.50 8.90
N LEU A 680 -7.31 24.93 7.65
CA LEU A 680 -6.21 24.99 6.67
C LEU A 680 -5.13 25.99 7.10
N ALA A 681 -5.53 27.13 7.66
CA ALA A 681 -4.59 28.12 8.20
C ALA A 681 -3.78 27.55 9.39
N ALA A 682 -4.43 26.86 10.33
CA ALA A 682 -3.76 26.26 11.47
C ALA A 682 -2.81 25.13 11.08
N ALA A 683 -3.16 24.34 10.06
CA ALA A 683 -2.34 23.28 9.51
C ALA A 683 -1.06 23.79 8.83
N ARG A 684 -0.93 25.11 8.60
CA ARG A 684 0.22 25.75 7.93
C ARG A 684 0.65 24.96 6.69
N LEU A 685 -0.31 24.60 5.84
CA LEU A 685 -0.03 23.95 4.57
C LEU A 685 0.71 24.95 3.67
N GLN A 686 2.02 25.12 3.90
CA GLN A 686 2.90 25.83 3.00
C GLN A 686 3.20 24.89 1.84
N GLU A 687 2.59 25.18 0.70
CA GLU A 687 3.00 24.60 -0.57
C GLU A 687 4.38 25.17 -0.93
N GLU A 688 5.26 24.34 -1.51
CA GLU A 688 6.44 24.90 -2.15
C GLU A 688 5.97 25.90 -3.21
N PRO A 689 6.63 27.07 -3.33
CA PRO A 689 6.20 28.08 -4.28
C PRO A 689 6.03 27.46 -5.65
N SER A 690 4.82 27.47 -6.19
CA SER A 690 4.48 26.85 -7.48
C SER A 690 4.43 27.88 -8.60
N ASP A 691 4.11 29.13 -8.27
CA ASP A 691 4.14 30.27 -9.17
C ASP A 691 5.57 30.71 -9.52
N TYR A 692 5.77 31.13 -10.78
CA TYR A 692 7.07 31.52 -11.29
C TYR A 692 7.67 32.71 -10.52
N ALA A 693 6.87 33.73 -10.19
CA ALA A 693 7.38 34.90 -9.48
C ALA A 693 7.81 34.55 -8.06
N ASP A 694 7.09 33.66 -7.39
CA ASP A 694 7.46 33.19 -6.05
C ASP A 694 8.71 32.31 -6.08
N VAL A 695 8.84 31.41 -7.06
CA VAL A 695 10.06 30.61 -7.25
C VAL A 695 11.26 31.51 -7.52
N LEU A 696 11.12 32.48 -8.42
CA LEU A 696 12.18 33.42 -8.77
C LEU A 696 12.67 34.14 -7.50
N ARG A 697 11.75 34.70 -6.71
CA ARG A 697 12.08 35.40 -5.45
C ARG A 697 12.71 34.48 -4.41
N ASP A 698 12.17 33.29 -4.20
CA ASP A 698 12.69 32.31 -3.22
C ASP A 698 14.12 31.90 -3.59
N LYS A 699 14.35 31.49 -4.85
CA LYS A 699 15.67 31.04 -5.31
C LYS A 699 16.69 32.15 -5.34
N GLU A 700 16.29 33.35 -5.74
CA GLU A 700 17.18 34.50 -5.68
C GLU A 700 17.58 34.84 -4.24
N ALA A 701 16.63 34.84 -3.30
CA ALA A 701 16.92 35.10 -1.89
C ALA A 701 17.92 34.08 -1.33
N ILE A 702 17.80 32.80 -1.71
CA ILE A 702 18.75 31.75 -1.31
C ILE A 702 20.13 31.99 -1.94
N LEU A 703 20.20 32.31 -3.24
CA LEU A 703 21.47 32.62 -3.90
C LEU A 703 22.17 33.83 -3.28
N ASN A 704 21.42 34.86 -2.92
CA ASN A 704 21.92 36.08 -2.28
C ASN A 704 22.61 35.82 -0.94
N GLN A 705 22.22 34.76 -0.23
CA GLN A 705 22.84 34.32 1.03
C GLN A 705 24.13 33.52 0.83
N THR A 706 24.52 33.21 -0.42
CA THR A 706 25.75 32.47 -0.70
C THR A 706 26.98 33.28 -0.29
N PRO A 707 27.87 32.77 0.57
CA PRO A 707 29.03 33.52 1.06
C PRO A 707 29.94 34.02 -0.09
N GLY A 708 30.31 35.30 -0.03
CA GLY A 708 31.30 35.93 -0.93
C GLY A 708 30.74 36.44 -2.26
N ARG A 709 30.02 35.62 -3.03
CA ARG A 709 29.49 35.98 -4.37
C ARG A 709 27.97 36.04 -4.49
N GLY A 710 27.23 35.86 -3.39
CA GLY A 710 25.77 35.73 -3.37
C GLY A 710 25.01 36.79 -4.15
N PRO A 711 25.16 38.10 -3.85
CA PRO A 711 24.39 39.15 -4.53
C PRO A 711 24.57 39.16 -6.06
N LYS A 712 25.80 38.94 -6.54
CA LYS A 712 26.08 38.87 -7.99
C LYS A 712 25.44 37.63 -8.62
N MET A 713 25.40 36.51 -7.90
CA MET A 713 24.77 35.28 -8.39
C MET A 713 23.24 35.40 -8.45
N GLY A 714 22.61 36.01 -7.43
CA GLY A 714 21.18 36.26 -7.43
C GLY A 714 20.77 37.23 -8.54
N GLU A 715 21.50 38.34 -8.72
CA GLU A 715 21.27 39.28 -9.82
C GLU A 715 21.43 38.61 -11.18
N ALA A 716 22.49 37.82 -11.39
CA ALA A 716 22.70 37.08 -12.63
C ALA A 716 21.58 36.06 -12.89
N TYR A 717 21.15 35.32 -11.86
CA TYR A 717 20.03 34.38 -11.95
C TYR A 717 18.75 35.09 -12.38
N ARG A 718 18.41 36.22 -11.73
CA ARG A 718 17.24 37.02 -12.06
C ARG A 718 17.28 37.53 -13.50
N HIS A 719 18.37 38.19 -13.90
CA HIS A 719 18.51 38.76 -15.24
C HIS A 719 18.45 37.69 -16.34
N MET A 720 19.03 36.51 -16.11
CA MET A 720 18.97 35.41 -17.07
C MET A 720 17.53 34.90 -17.25
N LEU A 721 16.78 34.77 -16.16
CA LEU A 721 15.40 34.28 -16.21
C LEU A 721 14.42 35.31 -16.77
N GLU A 722 14.55 36.59 -16.42
CA GLU A 722 13.75 37.67 -17.00
C GLU A 722 13.89 37.67 -18.53
N ARG A 723 15.13 37.67 -19.04
CA ARG A 723 15.41 37.62 -20.48
C ARG A 723 14.91 36.33 -21.14
N ALA A 724 15.08 35.18 -20.51
CA ALA A 724 14.59 33.91 -21.06
C ALA A 724 13.06 33.84 -21.09
N SER A 725 12.39 34.36 -20.05
CA SER A 725 10.93 34.36 -19.94
C SER A 725 10.23 35.24 -20.98
N GLU A 726 10.89 36.29 -21.47
CA GLU A 726 10.39 37.08 -22.61
C GLU A 726 10.27 36.26 -23.90
N HIS A 727 11.06 35.20 -24.04
CA HIS A 727 11.13 34.37 -25.24
C HIS A 727 10.42 33.02 -25.07
N LEU A 728 10.23 32.54 -23.83
CA LEU A 728 9.54 31.28 -23.52
C LEU A 728 8.03 31.48 -23.39
N GLN A 729 7.28 31.06 -24.41
CA GLN A 729 5.81 31.14 -24.46
C GLN A 729 5.14 29.92 -23.80
N VAL A 730 5.51 29.61 -22.55
CA VAL A 730 4.98 28.45 -21.82
C VAL A 730 4.20 28.88 -20.56
N GLU A 731 3.34 27.99 -20.07
CA GLU A 731 2.51 28.26 -18.89
C GLU A 731 3.35 28.52 -17.62
N GLY A 732 2.79 29.27 -16.67
CA GLY A 732 3.44 29.66 -15.41
C GLY A 732 4.10 28.50 -14.62
N PRO A 733 3.45 27.33 -14.45
CA PRO A 733 4.06 26.19 -13.78
C PRO A 733 5.32 25.66 -14.49
N VAL A 734 5.34 25.70 -15.83
CA VAL A 734 6.49 25.27 -16.64
C VAL A 734 7.64 26.29 -16.51
N LEU A 735 7.33 27.59 -16.48
CA LEU A 735 8.33 28.64 -16.21
C LEU A 735 8.92 28.51 -14.79
N ALA A 736 8.08 28.19 -13.80
CA ALA A 736 8.52 27.93 -12.44
C ALA A 736 9.49 26.73 -12.41
N ASP A 737 9.18 25.67 -13.15
CA ASP A 737 10.06 24.51 -13.30
C ASP A 737 11.37 24.84 -14.00
N PHE A 738 11.32 25.61 -15.08
CA PHE A 738 12.52 26.11 -15.76
C PHE A 738 13.41 26.92 -14.80
N ALA A 739 12.82 27.82 -14.01
CA ALA A 739 13.52 28.63 -13.02
C ALA A 739 14.25 27.78 -11.97
N ARG A 740 13.59 26.76 -11.39
CA ARG A 740 14.21 25.82 -10.44
C ARG A 740 15.44 25.14 -11.02
N ARG A 741 15.37 24.73 -12.29
CA ARG A 741 16.46 24.00 -12.98
C ARG A 741 17.64 24.90 -13.28
N VAL A 742 17.41 26.16 -13.65
CA VAL A 742 18.47 27.16 -13.79
C VAL A 742 19.17 27.37 -12.45
N TYR A 743 18.41 27.52 -11.36
CA TYR A 743 18.95 27.63 -10.01
C TYR A 743 19.81 26.40 -9.64
N ASP A 744 19.30 25.20 -9.90
CA ASP A 744 19.98 23.95 -9.60
C ASP A 744 21.30 23.82 -10.36
N LEU A 745 21.38 24.26 -11.62
CA LEU A 745 22.60 24.24 -12.41
C LEU A 745 23.66 25.25 -11.93
N ILE A 746 23.22 26.40 -11.41
CA ILE A 746 24.11 27.36 -10.73
C ILE A 746 24.69 26.75 -9.44
N GLN A 747 23.86 26.02 -8.70
CA GLN A 747 24.27 25.32 -7.48
C GLN A 747 25.09 24.06 -7.77
N PHE A 748 24.87 23.43 -8.91
CA PHE A 748 25.67 22.30 -9.38
C PHE A 748 27.07 22.79 -9.76
N GLU A 749 27.21 23.68 -10.73
CA GLU A 749 28.51 24.13 -11.26
C GLU A 749 28.69 25.65 -11.12
N ASP A 750 28.06 26.45 -11.98
CA ASP A 750 28.13 27.91 -11.98
C ASP A 750 27.10 28.54 -12.96
N VAL A 751 27.11 29.89 -13.05
CA VAL A 751 26.24 30.69 -13.92
C VAL A 751 26.46 30.37 -15.40
N ASP A 752 27.71 30.17 -15.83
CA ASP A 752 28.03 29.88 -17.24
C ASP A 752 27.49 28.51 -17.66
N TYR A 753 27.50 27.54 -16.74
CA TYR A 753 26.90 26.23 -16.98
C TYR A 753 25.37 26.32 -17.14
N ALA A 754 24.70 27.12 -16.31
CA ALA A 754 23.27 27.37 -16.42
C ALA A 754 22.89 28.10 -17.73
N GLN A 755 23.75 29.02 -18.22
CA GLN A 755 23.53 29.68 -19.52
C GLN A 755 23.53 28.70 -20.70
N LYS A 756 24.35 27.64 -20.66
CA LYS A 756 24.36 26.61 -21.70
C LYS A 756 23.01 25.88 -21.76
N TYR A 757 22.42 25.59 -20.60
CA TYR A 757 21.09 25.01 -20.49
C TYR A 757 20.02 25.95 -21.05
N ILE A 758 20.01 27.23 -20.62
CA ILE A 758 19.05 28.23 -21.10
C ILE A 758 19.10 28.34 -22.62
N ARG A 759 20.31 28.46 -23.19
CA ARG A 759 20.48 28.58 -24.64
C ARG A 759 19.86 27.41 -25.39
N GLN A 760 20.16 26.19 -24.96
CA GLN A 760 19.66 24.99 -25.63
C GLN A 760 18.14 24.84 -25.52
N VAL A 761 17.54 25.26 -24.40
CA VAL A 761 16.08 25.29 -24.24
C VAL A 761 15.45 26.32 -25.19
N LEU A 762 16.02 27.52 -25.28
CA LEU A 762 15.52 28.57 -26.18
C LEU A 762 15.65 28.18 -27.65
N GLU A 763 16.80 27.61 -28.05
CA GLU A 763 17.04 27.12 -29.41
C GLU A 763 15.99 26.07 -29.83
N LEU A 764 15.61 25.15 -28.95
CA LEU A 764 14.55 24.18 -29.24
C LEU A 764 13.16 24.82 -29.23
N HIS A 765 12.90 25.73 -28.29
CA HIS A 765 11.60 26.40 -28.17
C HIS A 765 11.22 27.18 -29.42
N GLU A 766 12.19 27.86 -30.05
CA GLU A 766 11.99 28.58 -31.31
C GLU A 766 11.54 27.67 -32.47
N LEU A 767 11.85 26.36 -32.39
CA LEU A 767 11.49 25.36 -33.40
C LEU A 767 10.24 24.55 -33.02
N ASP A 768 9.75 24.70 -31.79
CA ASP A 768 8.62 23.94 -31.25
C ASP A 768 7.27 24.64 -31.57
N SER A 769 6.19 23.86 -31.57
CA SER A 769 4.88 24.31 -32.02
C SER A 769 3.97 24.71 -30.86
N ALA A 770 3.43 25.93 -30.94
CA ALA A 770 2.34 26.38 -30.06
C ALA A 770 1.08 25.51 -30.20
N GLY A 771 0.83 24.96 -31.40
CA GLY A 771 -0.32 24.07 -31.65
C GLY A 771 -0.25 22.76 -30.88
N GLU A 772 0.96 22.34 -30.50
CA GLU A 772 1.22 21.14 -29.69
C GLU A 772 1.47 21.48 -28.21
N ASN A 773 1.15 22.71 -27.79
CA ASN A 773 1.39 23.24 -26.45
C ASN A 773 2.85 23.08 -25.97
N TYR A 774 3.81 23.27 -26.89
CA TYR A 774 5.24 23.24 -26.62
C TYR A 774 5.73 21.98 -25.86
N ARG A 775 5.16 20.81 -26.18
CA ARG A 775 5.48 19.53 -25.51
C ARG A 775 6.96 19.17 -25.60
N ALA A 776 7.61 19.40 -26.75
CA ALA A 776 9.04 19.14 -26.90
C ALA A 776 9.89 20.04 -25.99
N THR A 777 9.54 21.33 -25.89
CA THR A 777 10.18 22.28 -24.95
C THR A 777 10.02 21.80 -23.51
N ARG A 778 8.80 21.39 -23.12
CA ARG A 778 8.51 20.88 -21.77
C ARG A 778 9.32 19.64 -21.43
N ALA A 779 9.42 18.69 -22.35
CA ALA A 779 10.24 17.50 -22.19
C ALA A 779 11.73 17.86 -22.05
N LEU A 780 12.24 18.76 -22.90
CA LEU A 780 13.64 19.19 -22.85
C LEU A 780 13.99 19.90 -21.55
N ILE A 781 13.14 20.84 -21.07
CA ILE A 781 13.32 21.51 -19.77
C ILE A 781 13.58 20.49 -18.67
N TRP A 782 12.77 19.44 -18.61
CA TRP A 782 12.91 18.41 -17.58
C TRP A 782 14.17 17.56 -17.76
N ASN A 783 14.33 16.99 -18.95
CA ASN A 783 15.28 15.91 -19.19
C ASN A 783 16.70 16.40 -19.47
N LEU A 784 16.87 17.61 -20.02
CA LEU A 784 18.17 18.24 -20.15
C LEU A 784 18.78 18.56 -18.79
N HIS A 785 18.00 19.16 -17.89
CA HIS A 785 18.45 19.41 -16.52
C HIS A 785 18.88 18.11 -15.84
N ARG A 786 18.08 17.05 -15.99
CA ARG A 786 18.32 15.75 -15.35
C ARG A 786 19.67 15.13 -15.74
N VAL A 787 20.09 15.26 -16.99
CA VAL A 787 21.39 14.75 -17.44
C VAL A 787 22.54 15.69 -17.11
N MET A 788 22.31 17.00 -17.09
CA MET A 788 23.32 18.01 -16.76
C MET A 788 23.64 18.08 -15.26
N ALA A 789 22.62 17.98 -14.39
CA ALA A 789 22.77 18.01 -12.94
C ALA A 789 23.05 16.60 -12.38
N ILE A 790 24.23 16.06 -12.71
CA ILE A 790 24.66 14.75 -12.21
C ILE A 790 24.71 14.79 -10.67
N LYS A 791 23.95 13.91 -10.00
CA LYS A 791 23.96 13.76 -8.54
C LYS A 791 25.21 13.03 -8.06
N ASP A 792 26.36 13.64 -8.30
CA ASP A 792 27.66 13.24 -7.76
C ASP A 792 27.79 13.58 -6.27
N GLU A 793 28.87 13.13 -5.65
CA GLU A 793 29.09 13.29 -4.21
C GLU A 793 29.18 14.76 -3.77
N VAL A 794 29.57 15.69 -4.66
CA VAL A 794 29.60 17.14 -4.35
C VAL A 794 28.21 17.74 -4.37
N TYR A 795 27.42 17.46 -5.40
CA TYR A 795 26.08 17.99 -5.54
C TYR A 795 25.10 17.35 -4.56
N VAL A 796 25.22 16.04 -4.31
CA VAL A 796 24.49 15.37 -3.23
C VAL A 796 24.81 16.00 -1.87
N ALA A 797 26.07 16.34 -1.59
CA ALA A 797 26.43 17.05 -0.36
C ALA A 797 25.81 18.46 -0.28
N HIS A 798 25.65 19.16 -1.41
CA HIS A 798 24.88 20.40 -1.47
C HIS A 798 23.41 20.16 -1.13
N LEU A 799 22.74 19.23 -1.83
CA LEU A 799 21.32 18.91 -1.63
C LEU A 799 21.01 18.44 -0.20
N LEU A 800 21.91 17.65 0.41
CA LEU A 800 21.77 17.17 1.79
C LEU A 800 21.99 18.26 2.86
N THR A 801 22.53 19.43 2.48
CA THR A 801 22.82 20.55 3.39
C THR A 801 22.22 21.88 2.88
N SER A 802 21.24 21.81 1.99
CA SER A 802 20.58 22.98 1.41
C SER A 802 19.60 23.61 2.40
N GLU A 803 19.35 24.91 2.24
CA GLU A 803 18.36 25.60 3.07
C GLU A 803 16.96 25.08 2.79
N GLU A 804 16.66 24.72 1.54
CA GLU A 804 15.37 24.13 1.16
C GLU A 804 15.10 22.82 1.87
N LYS A 805 16.09 21.92 1.90
CA LYS A 805 15.96 20.66 2.64
C LYS A 805 15.72 20.93 4.12
N HIS A 806 16.53 21.78 4.75
CA HIS A 806 16.39 22.07 6.18
C HIS A 806 15.04 22.71 6.50
N ARG A 807 14.56 23.63 5.66
CA ARG A 807 13.21 24.21 5.78
C ARG A 807 12.13 23.14 5.71
N ARG A 808 12.24 22.21 4.75
CA ARG A 808 11.28 21.09 4.60
C ARG A 808 11.32 20.12 5.77
N ASP A 809 12.50 19.70 6.21
CA ASP A 809 12.66 18.78 7.34
C ASP A 809 12.13 19.43 8.64
N ARG A 810 12.40 20.71 8.88
CA ARG A 810 11.82 21.45 10.03
C ARG A 810 10.30 21.43 10.00
N ALA A 811 9.69 21.70 8.85
CA ALA A 811 8.24 21.66 8.70
C ALA A 811 7.67 20.24 8.83
N ARG A 812 8.41 19.21 8.39
CA ARG A 812 7.98 17.81 8.41
C ARG A 812 8.00 17.20 9.82
N TYR A 813 8.99 17.58 10.62
CA TYR A 813 9.23 17.05 11.97
C TYR A 813 8.76 17.96 13.10
N ASP A 814 8.06 19.06 12.75
CA ASP A 814 7.55 20.08 13.68
C ASP A 814 8.65 20.58 14.61
N VAL A 815 9.68 21.16 14.00
CA VAL A 815 10.85 21.73 14.68
C VAL A 815 10.79 23.24 14.56
N ASP A 816 10.79 23.90 15.71
CA ASP A 816 10.81 25.36 15.83
C ASP A 816 12.15 25.84 16.44
N PRO A 817 13.11 26.30 15.61
CA PRO A 817 14.40 26.77 16.10
C PRO A 817 14.30 27.95 17.07
N GLU A 818 13.28 28.80 16.96
CA GLU A 818 13.09 29.94 17.87
C GLU A 818 12.76 29.48 19.30
N ARG A 819 12.25 28.24 19.44
CA ARG A 819 11.95 27.58 20.70
C ARG A 819 13.11 26.73 21.23
N GLY A 820 14.26 26.72 20.55
CA GLY A 820 15.42 25.91 20.91
C GLY A 820 15.31 24.44 20.49
N ASP A 821 14.44 24.12 19.52
CA ASP A 821 14.42 22.80 18.90
C ASP A 821 15.53 22.69 17.86
N GLU A 822 16.21 21.54 17.81
CA GLU A 822 17.30 21.30 16.87
C GLU A 822 17.09 19.99 16.09
N ILE A 823 17.65 19.95 14.87
CA ILE A 823 17.78 18.72 14.09
C ILE A 823 19.26 18.37 13.95
N HIS A 824 19.61 17.15 14.35
CA HIS A 824 20.89 16.55 14.08
C HIS A 824 20.79 15.50 12.98
N TYR A 825 21.58 15.66 11.93
CA TYR A 825 21.60 14.75 10.79
C TYR A 825 22.78 13.77 10.87
N ARG A 826 22.50 12.50 10.57
CA ARG A 826 23.51 11.50 10.19
C ARG A 826 23.15 10.96 8.81
N HIS A 827 23.96 11.28 7.82
CA HIS A 827 23.71 10.90 6.43
C HIS A 827 24.31 9.54 6.16
N LEU A 828 23.56 8.64 5.51
CA LEU A 828 24.03 7.32 5.13
C LEU A 828 24.69 7.42 3.76
N ASN A 829 26.02 7.36 3.73
CA ASN A 829 26.79 7.54 2.51
C ASN A 829 27.65 6.31 2.21
N ARG A 830 27.90 6.10 0.93
CA ARG A 830 28.85 5.09 0.46
C ARG A 830 29.70 5.70 -0.66
N PRO A 831 30.78 6.41 -0.33
CA PRO A 831 31.67 6.94 -1.35
C PRO A 831 32.27 5.81 -2.17
N GLU A 832 32.48 6.09 -3.44
CA GLU A 832 33.03 5.13 -4.38
C GLU A 832 33.97 5.80 -5.37
N PHE A 833 35.20 5.29 -5.41
CA PHE A 833 36.26 5.79 -6.26
C PHE A 833 36.87 4.67 -7.08
N ASN A 834 37.22 4.98 -8.33
CA ASN A 834 38.05 4.12 -9.17
C ASN A 834 39.46 4.69 -9.18
N ILE A 835 40.39 4.01 -8.49
CA ILE A 835 41.78 4.44 -8.36
C ILE A 835 42.65 3.37 -9.01
N LEU A 836 43.36 3.74 -10.09
CA LEU A 836 44.26 2.84 -10.83
C LEU A 836 43.60 1.53 -11.29
N GLY A 837 42.32 1.57 -11.67
CA GLY A 837 41.54 0.40 -12.09
C GLY A 837 40.95 -0.43 -10.94
N VAL A 838 41.26 -0.09 -9.68
CA VAL A 838 40.66 -0.72 -8.49
C VAL A 838 39.50 0.13 -8.00
N ARG A 839 38.34 -0.51 -7.83
CA ARG A 839 37.16 0.12 -7.21
C ARG A 839 37.27 0.04 -5.70
N VAL A 840 37.24 1.20 -5.04
CA VAL A 840 37.24 1.32 -3.58
C VAL A 840 35.90 1.92 -3.15
N ALA A 841 35.16 1.20 -2.31
CA ALA A 841 33.88 1.65 -1.76
C ALA A 841 33.72 1.19 -0.31
N TRP A 842 33.17 2.04 0.56
CA TRP A 842 32.91 1.72 1.96
C TRP A 842 31.68 2.44 2.49
N ASN A 843 30.97 1.84 3.45
CA ASN A 843 29.83 2.47 4.12
C ASN A 843 30.33 3.45 5.19
N MET A 844 29.73 4.64 5.24
CA MET A 844 30.09 5.71 6.17
C MET A 844 28.86 6.51 6.59
N LYS A 845 28.78 6.83 7.89
CA LYS A 845 27.82 7.82 8.40
C LYS A 845 28.50 9.19 8.48
N THR A 846 28.05 10.17 7.70
CA THR A 846 28.62 11.54 7.73
C THR A 846 27.73 12.52 8.48
N ARG A 847 28.33 13.61 8.95
CA ARG A 847 27.61 14.75 9.56
C ARG A 847 27.57 15.94 8.61
N ASP A 848 26.69 16.89 8.88
CA ASP A 848 26.51 18.11 8.10
C ASP A 848 27.80 18.87 7.81
N TRP A 849 28.68 19.04 8.80
CA TRP A 849 29.93 19.79 8.60
C TRP A 849 30.84 19.13 7.55
N MET A 850 30.85 17.79 7.48
CA MET A 850 31.62 17.03 6.48
C MET A 850 31.06 17.29 5.09
N LEU A 851 29.73 17.27 4.94
CA LEU A 851 29.07 17.54 3.67
C LEU A 851 29.19 19.02 3.24
N ARG A 852 29.17 19.96 4.18
CA ARG A 852 29.45 21.39 3.91
C ARG A 852 30.88 21.63 3.45
N LEU A 853 31.83 20.79 3.86
CA LEU A 853 33.18 20.79 3.31
C LEU A 853 33.18 20.20 1.89
N MET A 854 32.52 19.06 1.68
CA MET A 854 32.44 18.37 0.39
C MET A 854 31.76 19.22 -0.69
N ARG A 855 30.66 19.92 -0.38
CA ARG A 855 29.93 20.76 -1.35
C ARG A 855 30.76 21.91 -1.93
N ARG A 856 31.87 22.29 -1.28
CA ARG A 856 32.80 23.34 -1.73
C ARG A 856 33.86 22.81 -2.71
N GLN A 857 33.96 21.49 -2.89
CA GLN A 857 35.00 20.85 -3.70
C GLN A 857 34.59 20.67 -5.17
N ARG A 858 33.86 21.63 -5.76
CA ARG A 858 33.42 21.55 -7.18
C ARG A 858 34.60 21.33 -8.16
N TRP A 859 35.78 21.84 -7.80
CA TRP A 859 37.02 21.67 -8.59
C TRP A 859 37.42 20.20 -8.80
N LEU A 860 36.97 19.26 -7.95
CA LEU A 860 37.23 17.82 -8.12
C LEU A 860 36.70 17.29 -9.46
N ARG A 861 35.61 17.84 -9.99
CA ARG A 861 35.08 17.45 -11.31
C ARG A 861 36.04 17.73 -12.46
N ARG A 862 36.86 18.79 -12.31
CA ARG A 862 37.89 19.20 -13.28
C ARG A 862 39.20 18.46 -13.04
N ALA A 863 39.56 18.24 -11.77
CA ALA A 863 40.77 17.51 -11.40
C ALA A 863 40.69 15.99 -11.66
N LEU A 864 39.49 15.41 -11.67
CA LEU A 864 39.24 13.99 -11.91
C LEU A 864 38.31 13.79 -13.12
N PRO A 865 38.83 13.88 -14.37
CA PRO A 865 38.00 13.78 -15.57
C PRO A 865 37.22 12.47 -15.66
N GLN A 866 37.85 11.36 -15.25
CA GLN A 866 37.30 10.00 -15.25
C GLN A 866 36.16 9.80 -14.22
N TRP A 867 36.02 10.70 -13.25
CA TRP A 867 34.95 10.64 -12.27
C TRP A 867 33.60 10.93 -12.94
N HIS A 868 32.66 9.99 -12.82
CA HIS A 868 31.37 10.02 -13.52
C HIS A 868 31.49 10.14 -15.05
N ALA A 869 32.55 9.58 -15.64
CA ALA A 869 32.76 9.64 -17.11
C ALA A 869 31.54 9.13 -17.89
N LYS A 870 30.97 7.97 -17.50
CA LYS A 870 29.78 7.41 -18.17
C LYS A 870 28.58 8.36 -18.12
N GLU A 871 28.33 9.00 -16.98
CA GLU A 871 27.23 9.97 -16.84
C GLU A 871 27.49 11.25 -17.64
N LYS A 872 28.74 11.73 -17.70
CA LYS A 872 29.13 12.88 -18.53
C LYS A 872 28.98 12.56 -20.02
N ASP A 873 29.45 11.40 -20.47
CA ASP A 873 29.33 10.95 -21.86
C ASP A 873 27.86 10.85 -22.29
N PHE A 874 27.00 10.35 -21.40
CA PHE A 874 25.55 10.30 -21.65
C PHE A 874 24.90 11.69 -21.68
N CYS A 875 25.35 12.62 -20.84
CA CYS A 875 24.90 14.02 -20.90
C CYS A 875 25.27 14.66 -22.24
N ASP A 876 26.52 14.50 -22.69
CA ASP A 876 26.97 15.05 -23.97
C ASP A 876 26.26 14.41 -25.15
N TRP A 877 26.09 13.09 -25.12
CA TRP A 877 25.28 12.34 -26.08
C TRP A 877 23.84 12.89 -26.16
N TYR A 878 23.13 12.98 -25.03
CA TYR A 878 21.74 13.45 -25.01
C TYR A 878 21.62 14.88 -25.53
N ARG A 879 22.58 15.76 -25.18
CA ARG A 879 22.60 17.14 -25.64
C ARG A 879 22.73 17.22 -27.16
N GLN A 880 23.61 16.41 -27.75
CA GLN A 880 23.78 16.33 -29.19
C GLN A 880 22.54 15.75 -29.87
N THR A 881 21.98 14.66 -29.33
CA THR A 881 20.75 14.04 -29.85
C THR A 881 19.56 15.00 -29.80
N ALA A 882 19.38 15.75 -28.72
CA ALA A 882 18.30 16.74 -28.60
C ALA A 882 18.44 17.87 -29.63
N GLN A 883 19.67 18.35 -29.88
CA GLN A 883 19.93 19.35 -30.92
C GLN A 883 19.66 18.81 -32.32
N GLU A 884 20.07 17.57 -32.60
CA GLU A 884 19.81 16.94 -33.89
C GLU A 884 18.31 16.68 -34.12
N ALA A 885 17.60 16.20 -33.10
CA ALA A 885 16.18 15.91 -33.17
C ALA A 885 15.33 17.18 -33.37
N ALA A 886 15.79 18.34 -32.85
CA ALA A 886 15.09 19.61 -33.00
C ALA A 886 14.88 20.02 -34.47
N PHE A 887 15.79 19.63 -35.40
CA PHE A 887 15.65 19.90 -36.84
C PHE A 887 14.45 19.21 -37.49
N TYR A 888 13.89 18.18 -36.84
CA TYR A 888 12.75 17.41 -37.34
C TYR A 888 11.40 17.89 -36.82
N LEU A 889 11.34 18.82 -35.85
CA LEU A 889 10.09 19.27 -35.21
C LEU A 889 9.06 19.82 -36.21
N ASN A 890 9.53 20.49 -37.27
CA ASN A 890 8.67 21.07 -38.31
C ASN A 890 8.31 20.10 -39.45
N GLN A 891 8.73 18.83 -39.36
CA GLN A 891 8.43 17.83 -40.39
C GLN A 891 7.11 17.10 -40.11
N PRO A 892 6.25 16.88 -41.13
CA PRO A 892 4.99 16.17 -40.96
C PRO A 892 5.18 14.77 -40.37
N GLY A 893 4.54 14.50 -39.22
CA GLY A 893 4.57 13.19 -38.56
C GLY A 893 5.85 12.87 -37.76
N ALA A 894 6.78 13.81 -37.62
CA ALA A 894 8.01 13.63 -36.84
C ALA A 894 7.90 14.07 -35.37
N TYR A 895 6.96 14.96 -35.04
CA TYR A 895 6.84 15.60 -33.72
C TYR A 895 6.82 14.62 -32.55
N GLU A 896 5.94 13.62 -32.58
CA GLU A 896 5.83 12.62 -31.49
C GLU A 896 7.12 11.83 -31.28
N ARG A 897 7.86 11.50 -32.35
CA ARG A 897 9.13 10.79 -32.24
C ARG A 897 10.22 11.67 -31.61
N VAL A 898 10.23 12.97 -31.94
CA VAL A 898 11.13 13.94 -31.31
C VAL A 898 10.81 14.07 -29.82
N VAL A 899 9.53 14.18 -29.45
CA VAL A 899 9.13 14.20 -28.04
C VAL A 899 9.59 12.93 -27.32
N GLN A 900 9.36 11.75 -27.90
CA GLN A 900 9.84 10.48 -27.34
C GLN A 900 11.36 10.45 -27.13
N LEU A 901 12.15 10.98 -28.09
CA LEU A 901 13.61 11.12 -27.95
C LEU A 901 13.99 12.01 -26.77
N LEU A 902 13.28 13.13 -26.58
CA LEU A 902 13.50 14.07 -25.48
C LEU A 902 13.06 13.50 -24.12
N GLU A 903 12.18 12.50 -24.10
CA GLU A 903 11.70 11.82 -22.88
C GLU A 903 12.59 10.62 -22.49
N LEU A 904 13.53 10.18 -23.33
CA LEU A 904 14.40 9.01 -23.06
C LEU A 904 15.19 9.05 -21.74
N PRO A 905 15.59 10.22 -21.19
CA PRO A 905 16.21 10.27 -19.86
C PRO A 905 15.26 9.98 -18.69
N GLU A 906 13.94 9.99 -18.88
CA GLU A 906 12.96 9.79 -17.81
C GLU A 906 13.09 8.45 -17.07
N PRO A 907 13.18 7.29 -17.75
CA PRO A 907 13.41 6.01 -17.09
C PRO A 907 14.80 5.86 -16.49
N VAL A 908 15.78 6.72 -16.85
CA VAL A 908 17.17 6.66 -16.39
C VAL A 908 17.29 7.17 -14.95
N THR A 909 16.86 6.32 -14.01
CA THR A 909 16.78 6.57 -12.57
C THR A 909 17.84 5.77 -11.81
N GLY A 910 18.27 6.30 -10.67
CA GLY A 910 19.16 5.65 -9.71
C GLY A 910 20.59 6.14 -9.85
N TYR A 911 21.52 5.44 -9.22
CA TYR A 911 22.94 5.80 -9.22
C TYR A 911 23.76 4.68 -9.84
N ARG A 912 24.84 5.01 -10.54
CA ARG A 912 25.88 4.08 -11.00
C ARG A 912 25.31 2.80 -11.63
N GLU A 913 25.53 1.62 -11.06
CA GLU A 913 25.13 0.29 -11.55
C GLU A 913 23.63 0.12 -11.73
N VAL A 914 22.83 0.87 -10.98
CA VAL A 914 21.36 0.88 -11.14
C VAL A 914 20.97 1.72 -12.36
N ARG A 915 21.78 2.74 -12.68
CA ARG A 915 21.54 3.70 -13.76
C ARG A 915 22.14 3.25 -15.09
N TYR A 916 23.34 2.67 -15.09
CA TYR A 916 24.10 2.34 -16.31
C TYR A 916 23.35 1.45 -17.31
N PRO A 917 22.68 0.35 -16.89
CA PRO A 917 21.90 -0.45 -17.82
C PRO A 917 20.75 0.34 -18.46
N LYS A 918 20.15 1.28 -17.71
CA LYS A 918 19.05 2.12 -18.19
C LYS A 918 19.54 3.19 -19.19
N MET A 919 20.74 3.72 -18.99
CA MET A 919 21.40 4.63 -19.94
C MET A 919 21.64 3.92 -21.27
N ALA A 920 22.19 2.71 -21.23
CA ALA A 920 22.42 1.91 -22.43
C ALA A 920 21.10 1.58 -23.17
N ALA A 921 20.04 1.25 -22.44
CA ALA A 921 18.72 1.01 -23.03
C ALA A 921 18.13 2.27 -23.69
N ALA A 922 18.30 3.44 -23.07
CA ALA A 922 17.88 4.72 -23.65
C ALA A 922 18.65 5.03 -24.95
N GLN A 923 19.97 4.82 -24.97
CA GLN A 923 20.79 5.01 -26.17
C GLN A 923 20.36 4.07 -27.31
N ALA A 924 20.17 2.78 -27.00
CA ALA A 924 19.69 1.81 -27.99
C ALA A 924 18.31 2.17 -28.55
N THR A 925 17.41 2.70 -27.72
CA THR A 925 16.09 3.15 -28.18
C THR A 925 16.19 4.39 -29.07
N ALA A 926 17.10 5.31 -28.74
CA ALA A 926 17.32 6.51 -29.53
C ALA A 926 17.85 6.19 -30.93
N GLU A 927 18.75 5.20 -31.08
CA GLU A 927 19.27 4.79 -32.38
C GLU A 927 18.15 4.38 -33.34
N GLY A 928 17.15 3.64 -32.84
CA GLY A 928 15.96 3.30 -33.63
C GLY A 928 15.13 4.51 -34.01
N LEU A 929 14.79 5.37 -33.04
CA LEU A 929 13.98 6.58 -33.28
C LEU A 929 14.67 7.57 -34.23
N MET A 930 15.99 7.72 -34.14
CA MET A 930 16.78 8.59 -35.02
C MET A 930 16.85 8.03 -36.44
N THR A 931 17.00 6.71 -36.60
CA THR A 931 16.96 6.06 -37.92
C THR A 931 15.62 6.29 -38.60
N ASP A 932 14.52 6.11 -37.88
CA ASP A 932 13.18 6.38 -38.39
C ASP A 932 13.01 7.84 -38.86
N LEU A 933 13.50 8.81 -38.06
CA LEU A 933 13.47 10.23 -38.42
C LEU A 933 14.25 10.51 -39.71
N HIS A 934 15.45 9.92 -39.84
CA HIS A 934 16.28 10.05 -41.05
C HIS A 934 15.58 9.46 -42.28
N GLU A 935 14.89 8.32 -42.15
CA GLU A 935 14.16 7.66 -43.23
C GLU A 935 12.91 8.43 -43.68
N THR A 936 12.14 9.00 -42.74
CA THR A 936 11.00 9.88 -43.08
C THR A 936 11.40 11.16 -43.81
N ASN A 937 12.65 11.60 -43.66
CA ASN A 937 13.20 12.79 -44.31
C ASN A 937 13.92 12.48 -45.63
N ALA A 938 13.99 11.19 -46.04
CA ALA A 938 14.58 10.83 -47.31
C ALA A 938 13.67 11.30 -48.46
N PRO A 939 14.15 12.14 -49.41
CA PRO A 939 13.35 12.55 -50.54
C PRO A 939 12.95 11.31 -51.34
N ASN A 940 11.66 11.19 -51.60
CA ASN A 940 11.01 10.08 -52.31
C ASN A 940 11.68 9.85 -53.69
N LYS A 941 12.77 9.06 -53.73
CA LYS A 941 13.48 8.64 -54.94
C LYS A 941 12.77 7.44 -55.57
N SER A 942 11.48 7.57 -55.82
CA SER A 942 10.75 6.67 -56.73
C SER A 942 9.57 7.37 -57.40
N GLY A 943 9.85 8.51 -58.03
CA GLY A 943 9.06 8.97 -59.18
C GLY A 943 9.37 8.10 -60.41
N LYS A 944 8.89 6.85 -60.43
CA LYS A 944 8.64 6.13 -61.69
C LYS A 944 7.13 6.17 -61.95
N PRO A 945 6.67 6.80 -63.05
CA PRO A 945 5.27 6.72 -63.42
C PRO A 945 5.01 5.30 -63.92
N THR A 946 4.04 4.61 -63.30
CA THR A 946 3.47 3.40 -63.89
C THR A 946 1.98 3.65 -64.12
N ARG A 947 1.57 3.27 -65.34
CA ARG A 947 0.26 3.46 -65.97
C ARG A 947 -0.87 2.73 -65.26
#